data_AF-A0A2P4Q7Y2-F1
#
_entry.id   AF-A0A2P4Q7Y2-F1
#
_cell.length_a   1.000
_cell.length_b   1.000
_cell.length_c   1.000
_cell.angle_alpha   90.00
_cell.angle_beta   90.00
_cell.angle_gamma   90.00
#
_symmetry.space_group_name_H-M   'P 1'
#
loop_
_entity.id
_entity.type
_entity.pdbx_description
1 polymer ?
#
loop_
_entity_poly.entity_id
_entity_poly.type
_entity_poly.pdbx_seq_one_letter_code
_entity_poly.pdbx_strand_id
1 'polypeptide(L)'
;MSLAKARKGLKTAKKGGILTDQQKSVNEFLRVPKSNKTSSRFSPFNRDQIREAYNYCAKFMKIANENPDNPIEKVLEYANEATETTDPELIRYALMSFITHHPSARNRNLRIPPLIQRSPESCVPQKKPGPVVSDEKVGESEGDIEYGMNWYREDPNLSEHHEHWHIVYSGQGIPDYKNPDIRVNKDRHGELFVYMHRQMLARYDIERLGMNLPLIKPLDNYRAPIEEGYKPNTNLRDRNDESVGKIDTFGSREPNSALKLNKINELEKKRKVLEKAIEMGKLTDDIEITVDLLGAFVEPSNIPGIQEMVDKQGGLHGDGHGAIGDINDDDDPGVMTQTRVAVRDPAFWRWHRHIDNLINTWEEKQEPNDFSNSPPVGLQDIILVFKDKLPINHGETQDDEAAAFGEKTFGGENFDTDVSDNKYVTHELQTKMKSRIFVYTEDSQSPEKIDYLYPREFYYYFRVENTSSCQFEATFRVFIVPEELVESRCHWIELDKFKESLPPNSKTVVCRDCDMSSIVRQPPQKTEDELDDTALPTGTGTTVNKHKSYCDCGWPFHLLLPRGRRGGMKFKLLVFISDWSEDEVPRISRCGSISFCASEASEKYPDKKPMGYPFDRPFKNNYVVIRDICINWVDEFPEVVVEGC
;
A
#
# COMPACT_ATOMS: atom_id res chain seq x y z
N MET A 1 14.19 8.91 -18.68
CA MET A 1 15.21 7.95 -18.17
C MET A 1 14.45 6.77 -17.62
N SER A 2 14.70 5.54 -18.09
CA SER A 2 14.04 4.35 -17.53
C SER A 2 14.46 4.16 -16.07
N LEU A 3 13.57 3.57 -15.26
CA LEU A 3 13.84 3.19 -13.87
C LEU A 3 15.11 2.31 -13.74
N ALA A 4 15.45 1.52 -14.78
CA ALA A 4 16.69 0.75 -14.86
C ALA A 4 17.95 1.63 -14.72
N LYS A 5 17.97 2.85 -15.28
CA LYS A 5 19.08 3.80 -15.06
C LYS A 5 19.08 4.45 -13.67
N ALA A 6 17.96 4.44 -12.95
CA ALA A 6 17.84 5.00 -11.61
C ALA A 6 18.39 4.06 -10.51
N ARG A 7 18.62 2.78 -10.84
CA ARG A 7 19.28 1.79 -9.99
C ARG A 7 20.78 2.04 -9.81
N LYS A 8 21.39 2.89 -10.67
CA LYS A 8 22.80 3.31 -10.54
C LYS A 8 23.03 3.99 -9.18
N GLY A 9 23.48 3.21 -8.20
CA GLY A 9 24.06 3.71 -6.95
C GLY A 9 23.20 3.67 -5.69
N LEU A 10 22.03 3.01 -5.68
CA LEU A 10 21.31 2.78 -4.42
C LEU A 10 21.90 1.57 -3.68
N LYS A 11 23.08 1.78 -3.09
CA LYS A 11 23.54 0.92 -2.00
C LYS A 11 22.69 1.26 -0.78
N THR A 12 21.88 0.31 -0.34
CA THR A 12 21.22 0.37 0.97
C THR A 12 22.32 0.18 2.02
N ALA A 13 22.34 1.02 3.05
CA ALA A 13 23.22 0.76 4.17
C ALA A 13 22.81 -0.59 4.78
N LYS A 14 23.78 -1.46 5.08
CA LYS A 14 23.54 -2.56 6.02
C LYS A 14 22.99 -1.97 7.33
N LYS A 15 22.23 -2.77 8.08
CA LYS A 15 21.69 -2.41 9.41
C LYS A 15 22.67 -1.52 10.19
N GLY A 16 22.22 -0.32 10.57
CA GLY A 16 23.08 0.68 11.23
C GLY A 16 23.81 1.66 10.30
N GLY A 17 23.23 2.00 9.14
CA GLY A 17 23.71 3.10 8.31
C GLY A 17 23.96 4.38 9.11
N ILE A 18 24.90 5.22 8.67
CA ILE A 18 25.26 6.45 9.41
C ILE A 18 24.06 7.40 9.42
N LEU A 19 23.30 7.37 10.52
CA LEU A 19 22.22 8.32 10.78
C LEU A 19 22.83 9.69 11.08
N THR A 20 22.26 10.73 10.47
CA THR A 20 22.52 12.11 10.90
C THR A 20 22.02 12.30 12.32
N ASP A 21 22.61 13.20 13.09
CA ASP A 21 22.16 13.44 14.47
C ASP A 21 20.70 13.92 14.51
N GLN A 22 20.26 14.66 13.49
CA GLN A 22 18.85 15.03 13.32
C GLN A 22 17.92 13.82 13.13
N GLN A 23 18.33 12.83 12.32
CA GLN A 23 17.56 11.60 12.17
C GLN A 23 17.53 10.79 13.46
N LYS A 24 18.63 10.75 14.23
CA LYS A 24 18.65 10.09 15.55
C LYS A 24 17.66 10.73 16.51
N SER A 25 17.63 12.06 16.59
CA SER A 25 16.67 12.79 17.45
C SER A 25 15.22 12.56 17.01
N VAL A 26 14.95 12.49 15.70
CA VAL A 26 13.62 12.12 15.17
C VAL A 26 13.24 10.69 15.57
N ASN A 27 14.15 9.73 15.40
CA ASN A 27 13.92 8.34 15.77
C ASN A 27 13.63 8.19 17.27
N GLU A 28 14.39 8.90 18.10
CA GLU A 28 14.21 8.92 19.56
C GLU A 28 12.83 9.46 19.94
N PHE A 29 12.41 10.59 19.35
CA PHE A 29 11.11 11.19 19.66
C PHE A 29 9.92 10.33 19.20
N LEU A 30 10.03 9.74 18.00
CA LEU A 30 8.97 8.92 17.40
C LEU A 30 8.85 7.52 18.01
N ARG A 31 9.82 7.09 18.81
CA ARG A 31 9.72 5.85 19.57
C ARG A 31 8.62 5.97 20.63
N VAL A 32 7.69 5.04 20.62
CA VAL A 32 6.62 4.96 21.61
C VAL A 32 7.25 4.55 22.96
N PRO A 33 7.10 5.35 24.03
CA PRO A 33 7.66 5.04 25.32
C PRO A 33 6.87 3.92 25.98
N LYS A 34 7.59 3.05 26.70
CA LYS A 34 7.03 1.92 27.46
C LYS A 34 6.13 2.33 28.61
N SER A 35 5.96 3.60 28.96
CA SER A 35 5.03 4.00 30.02
C SER A 35 4.55 5.43 29.78
N ASN A 36 3.25 5.66 29.73
CA ASN A 36 2.70 7.01 29.77
C ASN A 36 1.39 7.04 30.58
N LYS A 37 1.24 8.13 31.35
CA LYS A 37 0.18 8.37 32.33
C LYS A 37 -1.01 9.18 31.76
N THR A 38 -1.19 9.25 30.45
CA THR A 38 -2.31 10.01 29.87
C THR A 38 -3.62 9.23 29.98
N SER A 39 -4.73 9.95 30.20
CA SER A 39 -6.08 9.37 30.39
C SER A 39 -6.85 9.16 29.10
N SER A 40 -6.39 9.69 27.97
CA SER A 40 -7.03 9.58 26.65
C SER A 40 -6.01 9.18 25.59
N ARG A 41 -6.44 8.35 24.64
CA ARG A 41 -5.64 7.87 23.51
C ARG A 41 -6.06 8.56 22.20
N PHE A 42 -5.10 9.09 21.47
CA PHE A 42 -5.24 9.65 20.13
C PHE A 42 -5.71 8.57 19.18
N SER A 43 -6.71 8.85 18.35
CA SER A 43 -7.13 8.03 17.22
C SER A 43 -7.24 8.94 15.98
N PRO A 44 -6.65 8.56 14.83
CA PRO A 44 -6.82 9.32 13.59
C PRO A 44 -8.28 9.31 13.07
N PHE A 45 -9.13 8.42 13.60
CA PHE A 45 -10.55 8.36 13.27
C PHE A 45 -11.42 9.23 14.19
N ASN A 46 -10.86 9.76 15.29
CA ASN A 46 -11.53 10.78 16.10
C ASN A 46 -11.28 12.17 15.49
N ARG A 47 -12.38 12.83 15.12
CA ARG A 47 -12.35 14.06 14.31
C ARG A 47 -11.75 15.26 15.04
N ASP A 48 -11.94 15.36 16.34
CA ASP A 48 -11.40 16.47 17.11
C ASP A 48 -9.90 16.26 17.36
N GLN A 49 -9.50 15.02 17.66
CA GLN A 49 -8.10 14.65 17.86
C GLN A 49 -7.27 14.79 16.57
N ILE A 50 -7.78 14.35 15.41
CA ILE A 50 -7.06 14.50 14.13
C ILE A 50 -6.96 15.97 13.69
N ARG A 51 -7.97 16.80 13.99
CA ARG A 51 -7.92 18.24 13.76
C ARG A 51 -6.88 18.91 14.66
N GLU A 52 -6.79 18.49 15.91
CA GLU A 52 -5.75 18.97 16.82
C GLU A 52 -4.35 18.56 16.33
N ALA A 53 -4.17 17.32 15.86
CA ALA A 53 -2.91 16.87 15.25
C ALA A 53 -2.53 17.71 14.02
N TYR A 54 -3.51 18.04 13.17
CA TYR A 54 -3.32 18.95 12.04
C TYR A 54 -2.80 20.33 12.50
N ASN A 55 -3.39 20.89 13.56
CA ASN A 55 -2.97 22.20 14.10
C ASN A 55 -1.54 22.17 14.66
N TYR A 56 -1.15 21.08 15.33
CA TYR A 56 0.24 20.89 15.75
C TYR A 56 1.20 20.79 14.57
N CYS A 57 0.82 20.06 13.51
CA CYS A 57 1.60 20.01 12.28
C CYS A 57 1.76 21.41 11.66
N ALA A 58 0.69 22.20 11.60
CA ALA A 58 0.74 23.58 11.10
C ALA A 58 1.70 24.43 11.94
N LYS A 59 1.68 24.28 13.27
CA LYS A 59 2.61 24.97 14.17
C LYS A 59 4.05 24.53 13.97
N PHE A 60 4.31 23.23 13.77
CA PHE A 60 5.65 22.74 13.41
C PHE A 60 6.15 23.35 12.10
N MET A 61 5.31 23.46 11.07
CA MET A 61 5.68 24.11 9.82
C MET A 61 6.01 25.60 10.01
N LYS A 62 5.23 26.32 10.82
CA LYS A 62 5.52 27.73 11.17
C LYS A 62 6.86 27.88 11.87
N ILE A 63 7.12 27.06 12.90
CA ILE A 63 8.41 27.05 13.62
C ILE A 63 9.56 26.78 12.65
N ALA A 64 9.41 25.80 11.76
CA ALA A 64 10.44 25.48 10.78
C ALA A 64 10.70 26.61 9.76
N ASN A 65 9.66 27.37 9.39
CA ASN A 65 9.78 28.52 8.50
C ASN A 65 10.44 29.73 9.17
N GLU A 66 10.15 29.95 10.45
CA GLU A 66 10.72 31.04 11.26
C GLU A 66 12.18 30.78 11.67
N ASN A 67 12.62 29.51 11.66
CA ASN A 67 13.95 29.09 12.10
C ASN A 67 14.69 28.31 10.98
N PRO A 68 15.04 28.94 9.85
CA PRO A 68 15.61 28.24 8.69
C PRO A 68 16.97 27.58 8.94
N ASP A 69 17.74 28.10 9.91
CA ASP A 69 19.08 27.61 10.24
C ASP A 69 19.05 26.29 11.04
N ASN A 70 18.10 26.14 11.96
CA ASN A 70 17.93 24.95 12.81
C ASN A 70 16.45 24.51 12.95
N PRO A 71 15.73 24.30 11.84
CA PRO A 71 14.28 24.11 11.87
C PRO A 71 13.85 22.84 12.59
N ILE A 72 14.65 21.77 12.47
CA ILE A 72 14.33 20.45 13.04
C ILE A 72 14.50 20.46 14.55
N GLU A 73 15.57 21.06 15.04
CA GLU A 73 15.84 21.21 16.47
C GLU A 73 14.70 21.98 17.14
N LYS A 74 14.32 23.13 16.58
CA LYS A 74 13.23 23.97 17.12
C LYS A 74 11.86 23.29 17.09
N VAL A 75 11.59 22.50 16.04
CA VAL A 75 10.36 21.69 15.98
C VAL A 75 10.36 20.62 17.07
N LEU A 76 11.48 19.92 17.28
CA LEU A 76 11.58 18.88 18.31
C LEU A 76 11.54 19.47 19.73
N GLU A 77 12.15 20.62 19.99
CA GLU A 77 12.02 21.34 21.26
C GLU A 77 10.55 21.61 21.59
N TYR A 78 9.81 22.20 20.65
CA TYR A 78 8.39 22.49 20.83
C TYR A 78 7.53 21.22 20.92
N ALA A 79 7.87 20.17 20.15
CA ALA A 79 7.17 18.89 20.23
C ALA A 79 7.32 18.23 21.61
N ASN A 80 8.50 18.30 22.21
CA ASN A 80 8.73 17.83 23.58
C ASN A 80 7.88 18.61 24.60
N GLU A 81 7.88 19.95 24.52
CA GLU A 81 7.04 20.79 25.39
C GLU A 81 5.55 20.45 25.23
N ALA A 82 5.08 20.27 23.99
CA ALA A 82 3.68 19.95 23.71
C ALA A 82 3.24 18.61 24.35
N THR A 83 4.16 17.63 24.47
CA THR A 83 3.85 16.34 25.10
C THR A 83 3.60 16.43 26.61
N GLU A 84 3.95 17.54 27.26
CA GLU A 84 3.67 17.77 28.69
C GLU A 84 2.18 18.01 28.96
N THR A 85 1.44 18.49 27.96
CA THR A 85 0.03 18.91 28.10
C THR A 85 -0.92 18.23 27.13
N THR A 86 -0.41 17.59 26.08
CA THR A 86 -1.18 16.94 25.02
C THR A 86 -0.76 15.48 24.88
N ASP A 87 -1.67 14.63 24.40
CA ASP A 87 -1.36 13.22 24.14
C ASP A 87 -0.10 13.07 23.26
N PRO A 88 0.96 12.42 23.75
CA PRO A 88 2.18 12.20 22.99
C PRO A 88 1.97 11.51 21.64
N GLU A 89 1.00 10.60 21.49
CA GLU A 89 0.71 9.96 20.20
C GLU A 89 0.18 10.95 19.15
N LEU A 90 -0.64 11.91 19.59
CA LEU A 90 -1.13 12.99 18.74
C LEU A 90 0.04 13.84 18.24
N ILE A 91 0.97 14.19 19.13
CA ILE A 91 2.16 14.97 18.79
C ILE A 91 3.09 14.20 17.85
N ARG A 92 3.28 12.88 18.07
CA ARG A 92 4.03 12.02 17.15
C ARG A 92 3.39 11.97 15.77
N TYR A 93 2.07 11.82 15.68
CA TYR A 93 1.35 11.87 14.41
C TYR A 93 1.58 13.20 13.69
N ALA A 94 1.46 14.32 14.41
CA ALA A 94 1.73 15.64 13.87
C ALA A 94 3.18 15.79 13.36
N LEU A 95 4.16 15.21 14.07
CA LEU A 95 5.56 15.23 13.66
C LEU A 95 5.81 14.36 12.42
N MET A 96 5.21 13.17 12.34
CA MET A 96 5.28 12.31 11.14
C MET A 96 4.71 13.03 9.92
N SER A 97 3.59 13.74 10.07
CA SER A 97 3.01 14.59 9.02
C SER A 97 3.98 15.72 8.61
N PHE A 98 4.58 16.43 9.58
CA PHE A 98 5.59 17.46 9.29
C PHE A 98 6.80 16.91 8.51
N ILE A 99 7.35 15.77 8.93
CA ILE A 99 8.49 15.11 8.26
C ILE A 99 8.15 14.76 6.81
N THR A 100 6.91 14.31 6.58
CA THR A 100 6.42 13.89 5.26
C THR A 100 6.22 15.07 4.31
N HIS A 101 5.72 16.21 4.82
CA HIS A 101 5.22 17.29 3.94
C HIS A 101 6.07 18.55 3.92
N HIS A 102 6.95 18.79 4.91
CA HIS A 102 7.71 20.04 4.99
C HIS A 102 9.09 19.99 4.29
N PRO A 103 9.44 20.94 3.41
CA PRO A 103 10.73 20.95 2.72
C PRO A 103 11.94 20.94 3.65
N SER A 104 11.86 21.58 4.84
CA SER A 104 12.97 21.58 5.81
C SER A 104 13.36 20.17 6.27
N ALA A 105 12.40 19.25 6.40
CA ALA A 105 12.65 17.86 6.74
C ALA A 105 13.02 17.05 5.49
N ARG A 106 12.24 17.18 4.40
CA ARG A 106 12.46 16.43 3.15
C ARG A 106 13.80 16.73 2.50
N ASN A 107 14.26 17.98 2.50
CA ASN A 107 15.55 18.36 1.90
C ASN A 107 16.75 17.87 2.70
N ARG A 108 16.54 17.54 3.98
CA ARG A 108 17.52 16.91 4.87
C ARG A 108 17.45 15.39 4.85
N ASN A 109 16.59 14.81 4.00
CA ASN A 109 16.32 13.37 3.91
C ASN A 109 15.88 12.76 5.25
N LEU A 110 15.16 13.52 6.07
CA LEU A 110 14.55 12.97 7.27
C LEU A 110 13.40 12.04 6.91
N ARG A 111 13.28 10.95 7.66
CA ARG A 111 12.30 9.88 7.45
C ARG A 111 11.55 9.58 8.73
N ILE A 112 10.35 9.05 8.54
CA ILE A 112 9.66 8.33 9.60
C ILE A 112 10.40 6.98 9.74
N PRO A 113 10.92 6.64 10.94
CA PRO A 113 11.52 5.33 11.16
C PRO A 113 10.48 4.23 10.93
N PRO A 114 10.88 3.04 10.43
CA PRO A 114 9.93 1.97 10.19
C PRO A 114 9.17 1.55 11.44
N LEU A 115 7.95 1.03 11.25
CA LEU A 115 7.02 0.71 12.35
C LEU A 115 7.67 -0.12 13.46
N ILE A 116 8.51 -1.08 13.09
CA ILE A 116 9.31 -1.91 14.02
C ILE A 116 10.23 -1.12 14.96
N GLN A 117 10.78 0.02 14.53
CA GLN A 117 11.65 0.86 15.38
C GLN A 117 10.83 1.79 16.29
N ARG A 118 9.67 2.26 15.82
CA ARG A 118 8.84 3.24 16.54
C ARG A 118 7.78 2.60 17.45
N SER A 119 7.21 1.46 17.09
CA SER A 119 6.22 0.71 17.88
C SER A 119 6.40 -0.80 17.61
N PRO A 120 7.49 -1.42 18.11
CA PRO A 120 7.80 -2.83 17.88
C PRO A 120 6.68 -3.79 18.32
N GLU A 121 5.97 -3.43 19.38
CA GLU A 121 4.85 -4.18 19.94
C GLU A 121 3.69 -4.31 18.94
N SER A 122 3.51 -3.30 18.08
CA SER A 122 2.52 -3.29 16.99
C SER A 122 2.91 -4.19 15.81
N CYS A 123 4.14 -4.68 15.73
CA CYS A 123 4.62 -5.51 14.62
C CYS A 123 4.54 -7.01 14.90
N VAL A 124 4.28 -7.41 16.14
CA VAL A 124 4.34 -8.83 16.49
C VAL A 124 3.09 -9.57 16.00
N PRO A 125 3.20 -10.67 15.26
CA PRO A 125 2.05 -11.50 14.94
C PRO A 125 1.69 -12.46 16.09
N GLN A 126 0.42 -12.85 16.19
CA GLN A 126 -0.06 -13.87 17.10
C GLN A 126 0.52 -15.24 16.74
N LYS A 127 1.22 -15.87 17.68
CA LYS A 127 1.85 -17.19 17.49
C LYS A 127 0.80 -18.31 17.46
N LYS A 128 0.54 -18.89 16.28
CA LYS A 128 -0.06 -20.23 16.03
C LYS A 128 0.09 -20.61 14.55
N PRO A 129 -0.03 -21.91 14.17
CA PRO A 129 0.67 -22.43 13.01
C PRO A 129 0.27 -21.67 11.76
N GLY A 130 1.26 -21.44 10.91
CA GLY A 130 1.13 -20.79 9.62
C GLY A 130 0.00 -21.37 8.77
N PRO A 131 -0.21 -20.82 7.57
CA PRO A 131 -1.45 -20.97 6.83
C PRO A 131 -1.86 -22.45 6.77
N VAL A 132 -3.11 -22.73 7.19
CA VAL A 132 -3.70 -24.07 7.22
C VAL A 132 -3.30 -24.83 5.96
N VAL A 133 -2.50 -25.88 6.13
CA VAL A 133 -1.80 -26.61 5.05
C VAL A 133 -2.73 -27.63 4.37
N SER A 134 -3.97 -27.81 4.84
CA SER A 134 -4.86 -28.83 4.31
C SER A 134 -5.60 -28.36 3.06
N ASP A 135 -5.51 -29.16 1.99
CA ASP A 135 -6.35 -29.06 0.79
C ASP A 135 -7.82 -29.38 1.06
N GLU A 136 -8.17 -29.81 2.28
CA GLU A 136 -9.55 -29.98 2.71
C GLU A 136 -10.20 -28.61 2.87
N LYS A 137 -11.39 -28.43 2.27
CA LYS A 137 -12.27 -27.31 2.64
C LYS A 137 -12.41 -27.34 4.15
N VAL A 138 -11.98 -26.28 4.81
CA VAL A 138 -12.26 -26.10 6.24
C VAL A 138 -13.78 -26.14 6.35
N GLY A 139 -14.32 -27.24 6.88
CA GLY A 139 -15.72 -27.27 7.28
C GLY A 139 -15.94 -26.13 8.26
N GLU A 140 -17.08 -25.44 8.19
CA GLU A 140 -17.43 -24.28 9.03
C GLU A 140 -17.48 -24.59 10.55
N SER A 141 -16.90 -25.71 10.99
CA SER A 141 -16.94 -26.23 12.35
C SER A 141 -15.56 -26.75 12.75
N GLU A 142 -14.72 -25.89 13.32
CA GLU A 142 -13.83 -26.12 14.48
C GLU A 142 -12.69 -25.07 14.52
N GLY A 143 -12.97 -23.90 15.12
CA GLY A 143 -12.00 -22.81 15.32
C GLY A 143 -12.32 -21.55 14.51
N ASP A 144 -11.78 -20.42 14.96
CA ASP A 144 -11.90 -19.15 14.24
C ASP A 144 -10.99 -19.19 13.00
N ILE A 145 -11.58 -19.55 11.85
CA ILE A 145 -10.93 -19.69 10.54
C ILE A 145 -10.08 -18.46 10.17
N GLU A 146 -10.41 -17.30 10.76
CA GLU A 146 -9.71 -16.06 10.53
C GLU A 146 -8.29 -16.11 11.07
N TYR A 147 -7.96 -16.90 12.09
CA TYR A 147 -6.57 -17.05 12.57
C TYR A 147 -5.60 -17.48 11.46
N GLY A 148 -6.08 -18.27 10.49
CA GLY A 148 -5.29 -18.69 9.34
C GLY A 148 -4.79 -17.51 8.49
N MET A 149 -5.46 -16.37 8.54
CA MET A 149 -5.12 -15.17 7.78
C MET A 149 -4.15 -14.22 8.51
N ASN A 150 -3.75 -14.53 9.75
CA ASN A 150 -2.89 -13.64 10.54
C ASN A 150 -1.51 -13.42 9.89
N TRP A 151 -0.95 -14.40 9.17
CA TRP A 151 0.32 -14.22 8.45
C TRP A 151 0.25 -13.04 7.46
N TYR A 152 -0.93 -12.75 6.90
CA TYR A 152 -1.15 -11.63 5.99
C TYR A 152 -1.60 -10.38 6.75
N ARG A 153 -2.66 -10.50 7.57
CA ARG A 153 -3.25 -9.36 8.29
C ARG A 153 -2.31 -8.72 9.32
N GLU A 154 -1.40 -9.50 9.88
CA GLU A 154 -0.45 -9.07 10.92
C GLU A 154 0.98 -8.89 10.37
N ASP A 155 1.16 -8.90 9.04
CA ASP A 155 2.43 -8.55 8.40
C ASP A 155 2.85 -7.11 8.78
N PRO A 156 4.04 -6.92 9.39
CA PRO A 156 4.47 -5.60 9.85
C PRO A 156 4.54 -4.54 8.74
N ASN A 157 4.98 -4.94 7.55
CA ASN A 157 5.22 -4.01 6.45
C ASN A 157 3.90 -3.68 5.72
N LEU A 158 2.91 -4.57 5.74
CA LEU A 158 1.53 -4.24 5.33
C LEU A 158 0.92 -3.17 6.26
N SER A 159 1.05 -3.35 7.57
CA SER A 159 0.65 -2.37 8.58
C SER A 159 1.36 -1.03 8.39
N GLU A 160 2.67 -1.05 8.15
CA GLU A 160 3.48 0.14 7.88
C GLU A 160 3.03 0.86 6.60
N HIS A 161 2.77 0.12 5.52
CA HIS A 161 2.26 0.68 4.27
C HIS A 161 0.93 1.42 4.48
N HIS A 162 -0.03 0.78 5.16
CA HIS A 162 -1.34 1.35 5.42
C HIS A 162 -1.26 2.62 6.27
N GLU A 163 -0.45 2.64 7.33
CA GLU A 163 -0.24 3.85 8.14
C GLU A 163 0.45 4.96 7.34
N HIS A 164 1.55 4.66 6.65
CA HIS A 164 2.27 5.64 5.84
C HIS A 164 1.37 6.25 4.77
N TRP A 165 0.53 5.44 4.12
CA TRP A 165 -0.43 5.94 3.15
C TRP A 165 -1.33 7.03 3.77
N HIS A 166 -1.91 6.77 4.94
CA HIS A 166 -2.76 7.75 5.64
C HIS A 166 -1.99 8.97 6.19
N ILE A 167 -0.68 8.86 6.45
CA ILE A 167 0.17 10.02 6.79
C ILE A 167 0.42 10.88 5.54
N VAL A 168 0.63 10.25 4.39
CA VAL A 168 0.82 10.94 3.10
C VAL A 168 -0.48 11.59 2.62
N TYR A 169 -1.60 10.89 2.82
CA TYR A 169 -2.96 11.19 2.39
C TYR A 169 -3.89 11.23 3.60
N SER A 170 -3.84 12.36 4.32
CA SER A 170 -4.68 12.58 5.50
C SER A 170 -6.07 13.06 5.11
N GLY A 171 -7.12 12.40 5.59
CA GLY A 171 -8.51 12.86 5.43
C GLY A 171 -8.74 14.29 5.94
N GLN A 172 -8.03 14.71 7.01
CA GLN A 172 -8.12 16.08 7.53
C GLN A 172 -7.45 17.13 6.61
N GLY A 173 -6.73 16.71 5.58
CA GLY A 173 -5.85 17.54 4.76
C GLY A 173 -4.48 17.77 5.39
N ILE A 174 -3.67 18.61 4.76
CA ILE A 174 -2.28 18.91 5.13
C ILE A 174 -2.12 20.43 5.20
N PRO A 175 -1.40 20.99 6.19
CA PRO A 175 -1.08 22.42 6.18
C PRO A 175 -0.14 22.76 5.01
N ASP A 176 -0.40 23.89 4.32
CA ASP A 176 0.49 24.36 3.26
C ASP A 176 1.83 24.81 3.86
N TYR A 177 2.95 24.27 3.37
CA TYR A 177 4.26 24.56 3.96
C TYR A 177 4.69 26.03 3.79
N LYS A 178 4.18 26.76 2.79
CA LYS A 178 4.47 28.20 2.61
C LYS A 178 3.57 29.05 3.50
N ASN A 179 2.32 28.64 3.66
CA ASN A 179 1.36 29.30 4.53
C ASN A 179 0.57 28.28 5.38
N PRO A 180 1.09 27.87 6.55
CA PRO A 180 0.50 26.77 7.34
C PRO A 180 -0.91 27.03 7.88
N ASP A 181 -1.46 28.24 7.71
CA ASP A 181 -2.86 28.55 8.00
C ASP A 181 -3.83 28.05 6.91
N ILE A 182 -3.32 27.66 5.74
CA ILE A 182 -4.10 27.15 4.63
C ILE A 182 -4.06 25.62 4.62
N ARG A 183 -5.25 25.00 4.57
CA ARG A 183 -5.39 23.57 4.30
C ARG A 183 -5.26 23.29 2.81
N VAL A 184 -4.37 22.36 2.47
CA VAL A 184 -4.20 21.81 1.14
C VAL A 184 -4.46 20.30 1.13
N ASN A 185 -4.75 19.77 -0.05
CA ASN A 185 -4.98 18.35 -0.26
C ASN A 185 -4.16 17.89 -1.47
N LYS A 186 -3.76 16.61 -1.46
CA LYS A 186 -3.10 16.02 -2.62
C LYS A 186 -4.10 15.76 -3.74
N ASP A 187 -3.62 15.83 -4.97
CA ASP A 187 -4.39 15.55 -6.17
C ASP A 187 -5.00 14.14 -6.13
N ARG A 188 -6.28 14.05 -6.53
CA ARG A 188 -7.07 12.81 -6.63
C ARG A 188 -7.02 11.93 -5.39
N HIS A 189 -6.98 12.54 -4.21
CA HIS A 189 -6.89 11.85 -2.93
C HIS A 189 -8.06 10.88 -2.73
N GLY A 190 -9.30 11.32 -2.97
CA GLY A 190 -10.47 10.46 -2.78
C GLY A 190 -10.44 9.26 -3.72
N GLU A 191 -10.02 9.43 -4.97
CA GLU A 191 -9.89 8.31 -5.89
C GLU A 191 -8.78 7.33 -5.47
N LEU A 192 -7.66 7.85 -4.99
CA LEU A 192 -6.57 7.02 -4.47
C LEU A 192 -6.97 6.26 -3.21
N PHE A 193 -7.79 6.86 -2.34
CA PHE A 193 -8.38 6.19 -1.19
C PHE A 193 -9.17 4.96 -1.64
N VAL A 194 -10.06 5.11 -2.64
CA VAL A 194 -10.83 4.00 -3.20
C VAL A 194 -9.90 2.95 -3.79
N TYR A 195 -8.96 3.36 -4.64
CA TYR A 195 -8.13 2.42 -5.39
C TYR A 195 -7.17 1.62 -4.50
N MET A 196 -6.48 2.28 -3.56
CA MET A 196 -5.54 1.62 -2.67
C MET A 196 -6.26 0.57 -1.80
N HIS A 197 -7.38 0.92 -1.18
CA HIS A 197 -8.15 -0.01 -0.36
C HIS A 197 -8.83 -1.12 -1.18
N ARG A 198 -9.29 -0.83 -2.41
CA ARG A 198 -9.78 -1.87 -3.33
C ARG A 198 -8.69 -2.88 -3.66
N GLN A 199 -7.47 -2.43 -3.92
CA GLN A 199 -6.33 -3.31 -4.19
C GLN A 199 -5.96 -4.14 -2.95
N MET A 200 -6.02 -3.56 -1.75
CA MET A 200 -5.88 -4.32 -0.50
C MET A 200 -6.95 -5.43 -0.38
N LEU A 201 -8.23 -5.08 -0.59
CA LEU A 201 -9.36 -6.02 -0.52
C LEU A 201 -9.24 -7.15 -1.53
N ALA A 202 -8.93 -6.82 -2.79
CA ALA A 202 -8.71 -7.79 -3.85
C ALA A 202 -7.59 -8.77 -3.49
N ARG A 203 -6.44 -8.27 -3.04
CA ARG A 203 -5.32 -9.10 -2.59
C ARG A 203 -5.71 -9.99 -1.42
N TYR A 204 -6.43 -9.46 -0.42
CA TYR A 204 -6.87 -10.23 0.72
C TYR A 204 -7.86 -11.34 0.35
N ASP A 205 -8.84 -11.06 -0.51
CA ASP A 205 -9.77 -12.07 -1.04
C ASP A 205 -9.03 -13.17 -1.80
N ILE A 206 -8.02 -12.81 -2.60
CA ILE A 206 -7.18 -13.79 -3.30
C ILE A 206 -6.42 -14.68 -2.31
N GLU A 207 -5.90 -14.13 -1.21
CA GLU A 207 -5.23 -14.92 -0.17
C GLU A 207 -6.21 -15.85 0.57
N ARG A 208 -7.43 -15.38 0.84
CA ARG A 208 -8.52 -16.22 1.39
C ARG A 208 -8.80 -17.40 0.46
N LEU A 209 -8.95 -17.15 -0.83
CA LEU A 209 -9.08 -18.22 -1.82
C LEU A 209 -7.87 -19.14 -1.82
N GLY A 210 -6.65 -18.62 -1.74
CA GLY A 210 -5.43 -19.41 -1.57
C GLY A 210 -5.45 -20.33 -0.33
N MET A 211 -6.30 -20.06 0.65
CA MET A 211 -6.52 -20.86 1.86
C MET A 211 -7.84 -21.65 1.86
N ASN A 212 -8.53 -21.74 0.72
CA ASN A 212 -9.87 -22.35 0.60
C ASN A 212 -10.92 -21.70 1.52
N LEU A 213 -10.74 -20.43 1.87
CA LEU A 213 -11.69 -19.64 2.64
C LEU A 213 -12.65 -18.90 1.67
N PRO A 214 -13.90 -18.64 2.09
CA PRO A 214 -14.82 -17.83 1.30
C PRO A 214 -14.32 -16.39 1.20
N LEU A 215 -14.75 -15.68 0.16
CA LEU A 215 -14.54 -14.23 0.02
C LEU A 215 -15.11 -13.47 1.23
N ILE A 216 -14.59 -12.27 1.45
CA ILE A 216 -15.03 -11.37 2.52
C ILE A 216 -16.54 -11.13 2.42
N LYS A 217 -17.25 -11.40 3.51
CA LYS A 217 -18.65 -10.96 3.67
C LYS A 217 -18.68 -9.47 4.03
N PRO A 218 -19.34 -8.59 3.27
CA PRO A 218 -19.43 -7.18 3.65
C PRO A 218 -20.11 -6.99 5.02
N LEU A 219 -19.77 -5.91 5.71
CA LEU A 219 -20.48 -5.45 6.92
C LEU A 219 -21.55 -4.43 6.52
N ASP A 220 -22.59 -4.89 5.81
CA ASP A 220 -23.66 -4.05 5.27
C ASP A 220 -24.95 -4.06 6.11
N ASN A 221 -25.07 -4.98 7.07
CA ASN A 221 -26.14 -4.98 8.06
C ASN A 221 -25.60 -4.56 9.43
N TYR A 222 -25.69 -3.26 9.72
CA TYR A 222 -25.15 -2.68 10.97
C TYR A 222 -25.86 -3.17 12.24
N ARG A 223 -27.04 -3.80 12.11
CA ARG A 223 -27.83 -4.34 13.23
C ARG A 223 -27.54 -5.81 13.50
N ALA A 224 -26.90 -6.51 12.56
CA ALA A 224 -26.44 -7.87 12.79
C ALA A 224 -25.20 -7.87 13.69
N PRO A 225 -25.01 -8.90 14.53
CA PRO A 225 -23.76 -9.09 15.24
C PRO A 225 -22.62 -9.34 14.25
N ILE A 226 -21.41 -8.89 14.60
CA ILE A 226 -20.19 -9.19 13.84
C ILE A 226 -19.69 -10.57 14.29
N GLU A 227 -19.83 -11.55 13.41
CA GLU A 227 -19.56 -12.97 13.67
C GLU A 227 -18.12 -13.22 14.14
N GLU A 228 -17.13 -12.66 13.44
CA GLU A 228 -15.71 -12.87 13.72
C GLU A 228 -15.31 -12.16 15.00
N GLY A 229 -14.45 -12.72 15.85
CA GLY A 229 -13.82 -11.98 16.96
C GLY A 229 -12.46 -11.40 16.57
N TYR A 230 -11.84 -10.64 17.46
CA TYR A 230 -10.42 -10.36 17.37
C TYR A 230 -9.82 -10.08 18.76
N LYS A 231 -8.79 -10.83 19.12
CA LYS A 231 -8.05 -10.65 20.38
C LYS A 231 -6.62 -10.25 20.02
N PRO A 232 -6.19 -8.99 20.26
CA PRO A 232 -4.81 -8.60 20.04
C PRO A 232 -3.84 -9.50 20.80
N ASN A 233 -2.63 -9.66 20.26
CA ASN A 233 -1.56 -10.41 20.93
C ASN A 233 -1.21 -9.80 22.30
N THR A 234 -0.43 -10.51 23.11
CA THR A 234 -0.04 -10.05 24.46
C THR A 234 0.74 -8.74 24.46
N ASN A 235 1.57 -8.47 23.44
CA ASN A 235 2.31 -7.21 23.33
C ASN A 235 1.40 -6.01 23.07
N LEU A 236 0.28 -6.24 22.39
CA LEU A 236 -0.78 -5.27 22.14
C LEU A 236 -1.88 -5.29 23.21
N ARG A 237 -1.74 -6.06 24.30
CA ARG A 237 -2.82 -6.27 25.27
C ARG A 237 -2.40 -6.13 26.74
N ASP A 238 -1.14 -6.35 27.11
CA ASP A 238 -0.81 -6.53 28.52
C ASP A 238 -1.04 -5.25 29.35
N ARG A 239 -2.13 -5.30 30.14
CA ARG A 239 -2.58 -4.27 31.08
C ARG A 239 -2.03 -4.51 32.50
N ASN A 240 -1.37 -5.64 32.76
CA ASN A 240 -0.99 -6.08 34.12
C ASN A 240 0.46 -5.75 34.51
N ASP A 241 1.25 -5.22 33.59
CA ASP A 241 2.57 -4.70 33.90
C ASP A 241 2.50 -3.18 34.02
N GLU A 242 2.63 -2.66 35.25
CA GLU A 242 2.71 -1.21 35.51
C GLU A 242 3.93 -0.54 34.83
N SER A 243 4.85 -1.34 34.27
CA SER A 243 5.98 -0.90 33.45
C SER A 243 5.72 -0.91 31.93
N VAL A 244 4.53 -1.35 31.48
CA VAL A 244 4.06 -1.31 30.08
C VAL A 244 3.01 -0.21 29.91
N GLY A 245 3.18 0.58 28.86
CA GLY A 245 2.52 1.85 28.69
C GLY A 245 1.17 1.64 28.05
N LYS A 246 0.15 2.30 28.60
CA LYS A 246 -1.24 2.26 28.15
C LYS A 246 -1.48 2.79 26.71
N ILE A 247 -0.42 3.17 26.00
CA ILE A 247 -0.47 3.78 24.67
C ILE A 247 -0.65 2.73 23.55
N ASP A 248 -0.18 1.49 23.72
CA ASP A 248 -0.25 0.43 22.70
C ASP A 248 -1.10 -0.79 23.11
N THR A 249 -1.86 -0.69 24.22
CA THR A 249 -2.84 -1.72 24.57
C THR A 249 -4.16 -1.52 23.84
N PHE A 250 -4.72 -2.57 23.26
CA PHE A 250 -5.97 -2.54 22.52
C PHE A 250 -7.00 -3.50 23.11
N GLY A 251 -8.26 -3.06 23.10
CA GLY A 251 -9.40 -3.88 23.48
C GLY A 251 -9.55 -5.09 22.57
N SER A 252 -10.02 -6.19 23.16
CA SER A 252 -10.49 -7.34 22.39
C SER A 252 -11.93 -7.13 21.95
N ARG A 253 -12.32 -7.77 20.86
CA ARG A 253 -13.69 -7.89 20.39
C ARG A 253 -14.10 -9.36 20.43
N GLU A 254 -15.13 -9.69 21.20
CA GLU A 254 -15.61 -11.07 21.25
C GLU A 254 -16.42 -11.38 19.98
N PRO A 255 -16.45 -12.65 19.53
CA PRO A 255 -17.34 -13.07 18.45
C PRO A 255 -18.80 -12.70 18.74
N ASN A 256 -19.54 -12.36 17.70
CA ASN A 256 -20.95 -11.95 17.77
C ASN A 256 -21.24 -10.67 18.58
N SER A 257 -20.25 -9.79 18.79
CA SER A 257 -20.51 -8.45 19.33
C SER A 257 -21.37 -7.60 18.37
N ALA A 258 -22.27 -6.79 18.92
CA ALA A 258 -23.14 -5.89 18.15
C ALA A 258 -22.74 -4.42 18.33
N LEU A 259 -22.88 -3.62 17.28
CA LEU A 259 -22.64 -2.19 17.34
C LEU A 259 -23.64 -1.49 18.28
N LYS A 260 -23.20 -0.43 18.95
CA LYS A 260 -24.07 0.40 19.81
C LYS A 260 -25.15 1.08 18.97
N LEU A 261 -26.40 1.11 19.46
CA LEU A 261 -27.57 1.61 18.70
C LEU A 261 -27.42 3.05 18.21
N ASN A 262 -26.81 3.93 19.01
CA ASN A 262 -26.53 5.32 18.62
C ASN A 262 -25.55 5.37 17.42
N LYS A 263 -24.48 4.56 17.43
CA LYS A 263 -23.53 4.46 16.33
C LYS A 263 -24.22 3.90 15.08
N ILE A 264 -25.05 2.86 15.21
CA ILE A 264 -25.84 2.29 14.10
C ILE A 264 -26.69 3.37 13.43
N ASN A 265 -27.45 4.15 14.20
CA ASN A 265 -28.34 5.15 13.65
C ASN A 265 -27.56 6.24 12.87
N GLU A 266 -26.38 6.62 13.35
CA GLU A 266 -25.50 7.56 12.65
C GLU A 266 -24.95 6.98 11.34
N LEU A 267 -24.50 5.73 11.35
CA LEU A 267 -24.00 5.04 10.16
C LEU A 267 -25.12 4.86 9.11
N GLU A 268 -26.30 4.41 9.52
CA GLU A 268 -27.46 4.24 8.61
C GLU A 268 -27.87 5.58 7.98
N LYS A 269 -27.84 6.67 8.75
CA LYS A 269 -28.14 8.01 8.24
C LYS A 269 -27.12 8.43 7.18
N LYS A 270 -25.82 8.28 7.46
CA LYS A 270 -24.75 8.64 6.51
C LYS A 270 -24.78 7.78 5.26
N ARG A 271 -25.00 6.47 5.41
CA ARG A 271 -25.17 5.53 4.30
C ARG A 271 -26.32 5.96 3.38
N LYS A 272 -27.50 6.29 3.93
CA LYS A 272 -28.65 6.76 3.14
C LYS A 272 -28.35 8.02 2.33
N VAL A 273 -27.57 8.95 2.89
CA VAL A 273 -27.15 10.16 2.16
C VAL A 273 -26.26 9.79 0.98
N LEU A 274 -25.28 8.91 1.19
CA LEU A 274 -24.39 8.43 0.14
C LEU A 274 -25.14 7.64 -0.95
N GLU A 275 -26.01 6.70 -0.58
CA GLU A 275 -26.82 5.92 -1.52
C GLU A 275 -27.71 6.82 -2.38
N LYS A 276 -28.35 7.84 -1.76
CA LYS A 276 -29.15 8.83 -2.50
C LYS A 276 -28.29 9.63 -3.48
N ALA A 277 -27.09 10.05 -3.06
CA ALA A 277 -26.18 10.78 -3.94
C ALA A 277 -25.80 9.92 -5.16
N ILE A 278 -25.44 8.64 -4.93
CA ILE A 278 -25.11 7.67 -5.98
C ILE A 278 -26.30 7.43 -6.92
N GLU A 279 -27.51 7.30 -6.38
CA GLU A 279 -28.74 7.13 -7.18
C GLU A 279 -28.99 8.34 -8.10
N MET A 280 -28.78 9.54 -7.57
CA MET A 280 -28.95 10.80 -8.32
C MET A 280 -27.78 11.13 -9.25
N GLY A 281 -26.63 10.46 -9.10
CA GLY A 281 -25.38 10.81 -9.78
C GLY A 281 -24.77 12.14 -9.35
N LYS A 282 -25.22 12.69 -8.20
CA LYS A 282 -24.88 14.04 -7.73
C LYS A 282 -24.73 14.09 -6.20
N LEU A 283 -23.70 14.78 -5.71
CA LEU A 283 -23.54 15.04 -4.27
C LEU A 283 -24.47 16.17 -3.80
N THR A 284 -24.61 17.20 -4.63
CA THR A 284 -25.56 18.31 -4.47
C THR A 284 -26.13 18.68 -5.84
N ASP A 285 -27.14 19.55 -5.90
CA ASP A 285 -27.78 19.91 -7.18
C ASP A 285 -26.79 20.39 -8.26
N ASP A 286 -25.69 21.04 -7.82
CA ASP A 286 -24.64 21.63 -8.66
C ASP A 286 -23.36 20.77 -8.80
N ILE A 287 -23.21 19.69 -8.04
CA ILE A 287 -21.98 18.88 -8.01
C ILE A 287 -22.27 17.45 -8.44
N GLU A 288 -21.87 17.12 -9.67
CA GLU A 288 -21.88 15.76 -10.19
C GLU A 288 -20.86 14.87 -9.48
N ILE A 289 -21.20 13.59 -9.34
CA ILE A 289 -20.32 12.62 -8.72
C ILE A 289 -19.19 12.22 -9.66
N THR A 290 -17.98 12.17 -9.12
CA THR A 290 -16.85 11.43 -9.67
C THR A 290 -16.35 10.44 -8.61
N VAL A 291 -15.54 9.45 -9.00
CA VAL A 291 -14.91 8.53 -8.03
C VAL A 291 -14.07 9.27 -6.99
N ASP A 292 -13.39 10.36 -7.38
CA ASP A 292 -12.62 11.19 -6.46
C ASP A 292 -13.52 11.87 -5.43
N LEU A 293 -14.65 12.43 -5.86
CA LEU A 293 -15.62 13.05 -4.97
C LEU A 293 -16.34 12.03 -4.08
N LEU A 294 -16.60 10.80 -4.55
CA LEU A 294 -17.14 9.73 -3.70
C LEU A 294 -16.16 9.31 -2.62
N GLY A 295 -14.91 9.04 -2.98
CA GLY A 295 -13.88 8.70 -2.00
C GLY A 295 -13.69 9.81 -0.98
N ALA A 296 -13.64 11.07 -1.44
CA ALA A 296 -13.55 12.23 -0.56
C ALA A 296 -14.79 12.43 0.32
N PHE A 297 -15.99 12.01 -0.11
CA PHE A 297 -17.20 12.08 0.72
C PHE A 297 -17.27 10.96 1.76
N VAL A 298 -16.73 9.79 1.44
CA VAL A 298 -16.75 8.62 2.31
C VAL A 298 -15.68 8.70 3.41
N GLU A 299 -14.45 9.13 3.07
CA GLU A 299 -13.31 9.32 4.00
C GLU A 299 -13.32 10.66 4.75
N PRO A 300 -14.33 11.50 4.52
CA PRO A 300 -14.29 12.98 4.48
C PRO A 300 -12.89 13.57 4.31
N SER A 301 -12.48 13.72 3.05
CA SER A 301 -11.32 14.53 2.67
C SER A 301 -11.74 15.81 1.95
N ASN A 302 -11.18 16.13 0.78
CA ASN A 302 -11.41 17.40 0.09
C ASN A 302 -12.59 17.37 -0.88
N ILE A 303 -13.61 18.19 -0.64
CA ILE A 303 -14.70 18.42 -1.56
C ILE A 303 -14.90 19.93 -1.77
N PRO A 304 -14.39 20.47 -2.90
CA PRO A 304 -14.55 21.88 -3.23
C PRO A 304 -16.02 22.34 -3.16
N GLY A 305 -16.25 23.52 -2.56
CA GLY A 305 -17.58 24.13 -2.46
C GLY A 305 -18.44 23.65 -1.27
N ILE A 306 -18.21 22.43 -0.75
CA ILE A 306 -19.03 21.88 0.35
C ILE A 306 -18.22 21.37 1.54
N GLN A 307 -16.93 21.68 1.60
CA GLN A 307 -16.01 21.18 2.62
C GLN A 307 -16.50 21.42 4.06
N GLU A 308 -17.05 22.60 4.37
CA GLU A 308 -17.52 22.89 5.73
C GLU A 308 -18.69 21.96 6.15
N MET A 309 -19.57 21.63 5.20
CA MET A 309 -20.65 20.67 5.44
C MET A 309 -20.10 19.27 5.70
N VAL A 310 -19.13 18.82 4.90
CA VAL A 310 -18.47 17.51 5.03
C VAL A 310 -17.70 17.44 6.37
N ASP A 311 -16.96 18.50 6.70
CA ASP A 311 -16.24 18.67 7.96
C ASP A 311 -17.19 18.63 9.17
N LYS A 312 -18.44 19.09 9.03
CA LYS A 312 -19.45 18.97 10.09
C LYS A 312 -20.11 17.60 10.13
N GLN A 313 -20.43 17.02 8.98
CA GLN A 313 -21.20 15.78 8.88
C GLN A 313 -20.41 14.53 9.25
N GLY A 314 -19.11 14.48 8.92
CA GLY A 314 -18.33 13.28 9.12
C GLY A 314 -18.47 12.28 8.02
N GLY A 315 -17.86 11.13 8.28
CA GLY A 315 -17.50 10.17 7.27
C GLY A 315 -18.07 8.82 7.58
N LEU A 316 -18.71 8.20 6.60
CA LEU A 316 -19.19 6.85 6.81
C LEU A 316 -18.03 5.95 7.22
N HIS A 317 -16.91 5.97 6.46
CA HIS A 317 -15.75 5.11 6.68
C HIS A 317 -15.12 5.29 8.06
N GLY A 318 -14.72 6.52 8.43
CA GLY A 318 -14.07 6.81 9.71
C GLY A 318 -14.98 6.57 10.92
N ASP A 319 -16.26 6.90 10.82
CA ASP A 319 -17.22 6.63 11.89
C ASP A 319 -17.45 5.13 12.08
N GLY A 320 -17.36 4.34 11.01
CA GLY A 320 -17.41 2.88 11.09
C GLY A 320 -16.21 2.29 11.82
N HIS A 321 -15.01 2.81 11.55
CA HIS A 321 -13.80 2.47 12.31
C HIS A 321 -13.98 2.73 13.81
N GLY A 322 -14.47 3.91 14.18
CA GLY A 322 -14.79 4.23 15.58
C GLY A 322 -15.89 3.34 16.17
N ALA A 323 -16.98 3.11 15.44
CA ALA A 323 -18.08 2.26 15.91
C ALA A 323 -17.66 0.81 16.19
N ILE A 324 -16.78 0.24 15.35
CA ILE A 324 -16.25 -1.12 15.54
C ILE A 324 -15.18 -1.14 16.63
N GLY A 325 -14.31 -0.12 16.67
CA GLY A 325 -13.25 0.00 17.67
C GLY A 325 -13.80 0.14 19.10
N ASP A 326 -14.88 0.91 19.27
CA ASP A 326 -15.49 1.22 20.57
C ASP A 326 -16.61 0.23 20.96
N ILE A 327 -16.71 -0.91 20.29
CA ILE A 327 -17.87 -1.81 20.37
C ILE A 327 -18.10 -2.37 21.77
N ASN A 328 -17.02 -2.66 22.50
CA ASN A 328 -17.08 -3.26 23.84
C ASN A 328 -17.04 -2.20 24.95
N ASP A 329 -16.10 -1.26 24.85
CA ASP A 329 -15.91 -0.19 25.82
C ASP A 329 -15.28 1.02 25.10
N ASP A 330 -15.76 2.23 25.40
CA ASP A 330 -15.18 3.46 24.86
C ASP A 330 -13.80 3.76 25.50
N ASP A 331 -13.55 3.22 26.71
CA ASP A 331 -12.28 3.35 27.45
C ASP A 331 -11.28 2.20 27.16
N ASP A 332 -11.68 1.19 26.37
CA ASP A 332 -10.81 0.11 25.89
C ASP A 332 -10.96 -0.11 24.36
N PRO A 333 -10.61 0.89 23.54
CA PRO A 333 -10.80 0.81 22.11
C PRO A 333 -9.94 -0.30 21.47
N GLY A 334 -10.53 -1.04 20.53
CA GLY A 334 -9.86 -2.05 19.74
C GLY A 334 -8.95 -1.49 18.63
N VAL A 335 -8.24 -2.38 17.95
CA VAL A 335 -7.26 -2.03 16.89
C VAL A 335 -7.83 -1.26 15.71
N MET A 336 -9.15 -1.34 15.49
CA MET A 336 -9.85 -0.58 14.44
C MET A 336 -9.76 0.94 14.61
N THR A 337 -9.33 1.44 15.78
CA THR A 337 -9.13 2.86 16.06
C THR A 337 -7.76 3.40 15.62
N GLN A 338 -6.86 2.57 15.07
CA GLN A 338 -5.51 2.97 14.68
C GLN A 338 -5.12 2.43 13.31
N THR A 339 -4.67 3.30 12.41
CA THR A 339 -4.23 2.88 11.06
C THR A 339 -3.08 1.88 11.11
N ARG A 340 -2.11 2.02 12.04
CA ARG A 340 -0.98 1.08 12.18
C ARG A 340 -1.37 -0.38 12.48
N VAL A 341 -2.55 -0.63 13.05
CA VAL A 341 -2.97 -1.99 13.46
C VAL A 341 -4.37 -2.39 13.02
N ALA A 342 -5.17 -1.50 12.41
CA ALA A 342 -6.54 -1.81 12.02
C ALA A 342 -6.64 -2.99 11.06
N VAL A 343 -5.70 -3.11 10.11
CA VAL A 343 -5.64 -4.21 9.13
C VAL A 343 -5.55 -5.61 9.76
N ARG A 344 -5.19 -5.69 11.05
CA ARG A 344 -5.08 -6.93 11.81
C ARG A 344 -6.43 -7.56 12.14
N ASP A 345 -7.48 -6.75 12.31
CA ASP A 345 -8.84 -7.22 12.64
C ASP A 345 -9.56 -7.71 11.38
N PRO A 346 -10.17 -8.91 11.37
CA PRO A 346 -11.05 -9.35 10.28
C PRO A 346 -12.15 -8.33 9.91
N ALA A 347 -12.66 -7.57 10.90
CA ALA A 347 -13.70 -6.58 10.69
C ALA A 347 -13.24 -5.40 9.81
N PHE A 348 -11.94 -5.10 9.75
CA PHE A 348 -11.38 -4.10 8.82
C PHE A 348 -11.78 -4.44 7.38
N TRP A 349 -11.49 -5.67 6.98
CA TRP A 349 -11.70 -6.15 5.62
C TRP A 349 -13.19 -6.19 5.27
N ARG A 350 -14.04 -6.62 6.21
CA ARG A 350 -15.51 -6.60 6.04
C ARG A 350 -16.07 -5.20 5.92
N TRP A 351 -15.59 -4.26 6.74
CA TRP A 351 -15.99 -2.86 6.72
C TRP A 351 -15.58 -2.19 5.42
N HIS A 352 -14.32 -2.36 5.00
CA HIS A 352 -13.82 -1.81 3.74
C HIS A 352 -14.50 -2.43 2.52
N ARG A 353 -14.84 -3.73 2.54
CA ARG A 353 -15.64 -4.36 1.47
C ARG A 353 -17.02 -3.72 1.36
N HIS A 354 -17.66 -3.39 2.47
CA HIS A 354 -18.94 -2.66 2.47
C HIS A 354 -18.80 -1.26 1.84
N ILE A 355 -17.75 -0.52 2.21
CA ILE A 355 -17.44 0.79 1.62
C ILE A 355 -17.19 0.70 0.12
N ASP A 356 -16.32 -0.23 -0.31
CA ASP A 356 -15.97 -0.45 -1.71
C ASP A 356 -17.19 -0.85 -2.54
N ASN A 357 -18.06 -1.72 -2.02
CA ASN A 357 -19.29 -2.13 -2.70
C ASN A 357 -20.22 -0.95 -2.97
N LEU A 358 -20.37 -0.02 -2.02
CA LEU A 358 -21.19 1.18 -2.21
C LEU A 358 -20.67 2.03 -3.37
N ILE A 359 -19.35 2.28 -3.42
CA ILE A 359 -18.73 3.04 -4.51
C ILE A 359 -18.84 2.29 -5.84
N ASN A 360 -18.61 0.98 -5.84
CA ASN A 360 -18.70 0.16 -7.05
C ASN A 360 -20.12 0.18 -7.65
N THR A 361 -21.19 0.34 -6.85
CA THR A 361 -22.55 0.51 -7.41
C THR A 361 -22.70 1.73 -8.32
N TRP A 362 -21.89 2.77 -8.13
CA TRP A 362 -21.82 3.91 -9.03
C TRP A 362 -20.95 3.59 -10.25
N GLU A 363 -19.79 2.96 -10.07
CA GLU A 363 -18.86 2.61 -11.16
C GLU A 363 -19.49 1.65 -12.18
N GLU A 364 -20.30 0.67 -11.74
CA GLU A 364 -21.03 -0.25 -12.62
C GLU A 364 -22.08 0.44 -13.51
N LYS A 365 -22.48 1.68 -13.18
CA LYS A 365 -23.42 2.48 -13.99
C LYS A 365 -22.70 3.37 -15.00
N GLN A 366 -21.37 3.43 -14.97
CA GLN A 366 -20.62 4.28 -15.87
C GLN A 366 -20.53 3.66 -17.26
N GLU A 367 -20.44 4.51 -18.28
CA GLU A 367 -20.22 4.04 -19.64
C GLU A 367 -18.92 3.22 -19.73
N PRO A 368 -18.95 2.07 -20.45
CA PRO A 368 -17.77 1.26 -20.66
C PRO A 368 -16.59 2.07 -21.22
N ASN A 369 -15.37 1.68 -20.87
CA ASN A 369 -14.17 2.26 -21.47
C ASN A 369 -14.20 2.10 -23.01
N ASP A 370 -13.89 3.18 -23.73
CA ASP A 370 -13.78 3.18 -25.18
C ASP A 370 -12.35 2.84 -25.62
N PHE A 371 -12.21 1.71 -26.31
CA PHE A 371 -10.92 1.22 -26.83
C PHE A 371 -10.80 1.39 -28.36
N SER A 372 -11.72 2.10 -29.00
CA SER A 372 -11.73 2.29 -30.46
C SER A 372 -10.47 2.98 -30.99
N ASN A 373 -9.86 3.86 -30.20
CA ASN A 373 -8.58 4.49 -30.49
C ASN A 373 -7.40 3.68 -29.93
N SER A 374 -7.32 2.40 -30.30
CA SER A 374 -6.23 1.52 -29.87
C SER A 374 -4.89 1.99 -30.45
N PRO A 375 -3.79 1.91 -29.68
CA PRO A 375 -2.47 2.31 -30.17
C PRO A 375 -2.00 1.41 -31.32
N PRO A 376 -1.06 1.86 -32.18
CA PRO A 376 -0.50 1.06 -33.27
C PRO A 376 0.51 0.01 -32.76
N VAL A 377 0.24 -0.56 -31.59
CA VAL A 377 1.12 -1.49 -30.86
C VAL A 377 0.36 -2.78 -30.61
N GLY A 378 0.84 -3.88 -31.17
CA GLY A 378 0.37 -5.23 -30.89
C GLY A 378 1.23 -5.88 -29.81
N LEU A 379 0.61 -6.47 -28.79
CA LEU A 379 1.27 -7.38 -27.87
C LEU A 379 1.11 -8.80 -28.40
N GLN A 380 2.21 -9.46 -28.74
CA GLN A 380 2.21 -10.82 -29.29
C GLN A 380 2.22 -11.88 -28.19
N ASP A 381 3.03 -11.68 -27.14
CA ASP A 381 3.15 -12.64 -26.04
C ASP A 381 3.71 -11.97 -24.78
N ILE A 382 3.47 -12.62 -23.64
CA ILE A 382 3.98 -12.27 -22.32
C ILE A 382 4.79 -13.44 -21.81
N ILE A 383 6.10 -13.30 -21.71
CA ILE A 383 7.01 -14.37 -21.30
C ILE A 383 7.50 -14.09 -19.87
N LEU A 384 7.49 -15.11 -19.02
CA LEU A 384 7.98 -15.04 -17.65
C LEU A 384 9.24 -15.91 -17.52
N VAL A 385 10.26 -15.37 -16.87
CA VAL A 385 11.53 -16.08 -16.61
C VAL A 385 12.00 -15.80 -15.20
N PHE A 386 12.35 -16.83 -14.43
CA PHE A 386 12.94 -16.63 -13.11
C PHE A 386 14.34 -16.05 -13.20
N LYS A 387 14.66 -15.09 -12.34
CA LYS A 387 15.95 -14.40 -12.37
C LYS A 387 17.13 -15.35 -12.18
N ASP A 388 17.02 -16.27 -11.22
CA ASP A 388 18.09 -17.24 -10.91
C ASP A 388 18.39 -18.22 -12.06
N LYS A 389 17.52 -18.29 -13.08
CA LYS A 389 17.70 -19.10 -14.28
C LYS A 389 18.40 -18.36 -15.41
N LEU A 390 18.49 -17.03 -15.34
CA LEU A 390 19.13 -16.25 -16.38
C LEU A 390 20.66 -16.34 -16.27
N PRO A 391 21.37 -16.60 -17.38
CA PRO A 391 22.83 -16.65 -17.39
C PRO A 391 23.43 -15.23 -17.49
N ILE A 392 23.15 -14.39 -16.49
CA ILE A 392 23.57 -12.97 -16.42
C ILE A 392 24.29 -12.67 -15.11
N ASN A 393 25.03 -11.56 -15.07
CA ASN A 393 25.58 -11.05 -13.82
C ASN A 393 24.49 -10.33 -13.02
N HIS A 394 24.20 -10.85 -11.84
CA HIS A 394 23.29 -10.20 -10.90
C HIS A 394 24.02 -9.09 -10.14
N GLY A 395 23.94 -7.88 -10.66
CA GLY A 395 24.63 -6.70 -10.13
C GLY A 395 24.20 -5.43 -10.87
N GLU A 396 25.11 -4.46 -11.01
CA GLU A 396 24.79 -3.15 -11.62
C GLU A 396 24.35 -3.24 -13.08
N THR A 397 24.77 -4.26 -13.82
CA THR A 397 24.49 -4.45 -15.26
C THR A 397 23.32 -5.40 -15.54
N GLN A 398 22.69 -5.97 -14.51
CA GLN A 398 21.73 -7.07 -14.68
C GLN A 398 20.55 -6.73 -15.60
N ASP A 399 20.03 -5.51 -15.52
CA ASP A 399 18.85 -5.11 -16.30
C ASP A 399 19.19 -4.97 -17.79
N ASP A 400 20.39 -4.47 -18.11
CA ASP A 400 20.89 -4.36 -19.50
C ASP A 400 21.22 -5.76 -20.07
N GLU A 401 21.82 -6.63 -19.26
CA GLU A 401 22.12 -8.02 -19.65
C GLU A 401 20.85 -8.86 -19.84
N ALA A 402 19.86 -8.71 -18.95
CA ALA A 402 18.56 -9.36 -19.05
C ALA A 402 17.81 -8.91 -20.31
N ALA A 403 17.84 -7.62 -20.64
CA ALA A 403 17.23 -7.10 -21.87
C ALA A 403 17.91 -7.66 -23.13
N ALA A 404 19.24 -7.66 -23.17
CA ALA A 404 20.00 -8.25 -24.28
C ALA A 404 19.73 -9.75 -24.44
N PHE A 405 19.61 -10.48 -23.32
CA PHE A 405 19.21 -11.89 -23.32
C PHE A 405 17.81 -12.09 -23.92
N GLY A 406 16.84 -11.27 -23.51
CA GLY A 406 15.47 -11.33 -24.00
C GLY A 406 15.38 -11.11 -25.50
N GLU A 407 16.03 -10.06 -26.01
CA GLU A 407 16.04 -9.76 -27.44
C GLU A 407 16.69 -10.89 -28.25
N LYS A 408 17.80 -11.47 -27.77
CA LYS A 408 18.46 -12.60 -28.43
C LYS A 408 17.62 -13.88 -28.41
N THR A 409 16.91 -14.15 -27.32
CA THR A 409 16.25 -15.44 -27.08
C THR A 409 14.82 -15.46 -27.59
N PHE A 410 14.09 -14.36 -27.42
CA PHE A 410 12.66 -14.24 -27.72
C PHE A 410 12.35 -13.24 -28.83
N GLY A 411 13.34 -12.44 -29.26
CA GLY A 411 13.22 -11.45 -30.33
C GLY A 411 13.79 -11.96 -31.66
N GLY A 412 14.07 -11.02 -32.57
CA GLY A 412 14.65 -11.32 -33.88
C GLY A 412 13.92 -12.43 -34.65
N GLU A 413 14.67 -13.46 -35.06
CA GLU A 413 14.13 -14.62 -35.80
C GLU A 413 13.11 -15.45 -34.99
N ASN A 414 13.11 -15.35 -33.65
CA ASN A 414 12.19 -16.05 -32.76
C ASN A 414 10.94 -15.22 -32.42
N PHE A 415 10.84 -13.97 -32.88
CA PHE A 415 9.74 -13.09 -32.45
C PHE A 415 8.37 -13.67 -32.82
N ASP A 416 8.24 -14.26 -34.02
CA ASP A 416 6.99 -14.83 -34.53
C ASP A 416 6.85 -16.34 -34.27
N THR A 417 7.78 -16.95 -33.51
CA THR A 417 7.77 -18.39 -33.23
C THR A 417 7.17 -18.69 -31.86
N ASP A 418 6.72 -19.94 -31.66
CA ASP A 418 6.33 -20.39 -30.33
C ASP A 418 7.59 -20.68 -29.49
N VAL A 419 7.70 -20.01 -28.35
CA VAL A 419 8.83 -20.12 -27.41
C VAL A 419 8.40 -20.70 -26.06
N SER A 420 7.16 -21.19 -25.95
CA SER A 420 6.62 -21.75 -24.69
C SER A 420 7.45 -22.91 -24.14
N ASP A 421 8.01 -23.76 -25.01
CA ASP A 421 8.87 -24.89 -24.65
C ASP A 421 10.34 -24.50 -24.39
N ASN A 422 10.70 -23.21 -24.48
CA ASN A 422 12.05 -22.77 -24.19
C ASN A 422 12.38 -23.00 -22.70
N LYS A 423 13.53 -23.61 -22.42
CA LYS A 423 13.97 -24.01 -21.06
C LYS A 423 14.00 -22.91 -20.00
N TYR A 424 13.99 -21.63 -20.39
CA TYR A 424 13.97 -20.49 -19.46
C TYR A 424 12.55 -19.99 -19.17
N VAL A 425 11.60 -20.27 -20.06
CA VAL A 425 10.21 -19.82 -19.95
C VAL A 425 9.51 -20.62 -18.86
N THR A 426 8.76 -19.92 -18.00
CA THR A 426 7.87 -20.54 -17.03
C THR A 426 6.42 -20.10 -17.24
N HIS A 427 5.50 -21.01 -16.94
CA HIS A 427 4.06 -20.73 -16.82
C HIS A 427 3.61 -20.75 -15.36
N GLU A 428 4.53 -21.05 -14.44
CA GLU A 428 4.32 -21.13 -13.01
C GLU A 428 5.25 -20.14 -12.32
N LEU A 429 4.67 -19.14 -11.64
CA LEU A 429 5.37 -18.33 -10.65
C LEU A 429 5.36 -19.06 -9.31
N GLN A 430 6.34 -18.77 -8.46
CA GLN A 430 6.52 -19.49 -7.20
C GLN A 430 6.60 -18.53 -6.02
N THR A 431 6.04 -18.95 -4.89
CA THR A 431 6.17 -18.27 -3.61
C THR A 431 6.57 -19.27 -2.52
N LYS A 432 7.17 -18.78 -1.44
CA LYS A 432 7.48 -19.59 -0.25
C LYS A 432 7.30 -18.77 1.01
N MET A 433 7.12 -19.43 2.15
CA MET A 433 7.18 -18.76 3.45
C MET A 433 8.64 -18.73 3.90
N LYS A 434 9.15 -17.54 4.20
CA LYS A 434 10.42 -17.31 4.87
C LYS A 434 10.16 -16.98 6.33
N SER A 435 11.22 -17.01 7.14
CA SER A 435 11.17 -16.57 8.52
C SER A 435 12.32 -15.62 8.80
N ARG A 436 12.08 -14.62 9.64
CA ARG A 436 13.12 -13.72 10.15
C ARG A 436 13.05 -13.61 11.67
N ILE A 437 14.17 -13.25 12.28
CA ILE A 437 14.25 -12.99 13.72
C ILE A 437 13.98 -11.51 13.99
N PHE A 438 12.86 -11.26 14.64
CA PHE A 438 12.38 -9.98 15.11
C PHE A 438 12.95 -9.69 16.51
N VAL A 439 13.79 -8.64 16.64
CA VAL A 439 14.35 -8.20 17.93
C VAL A 439 13.61 -6.96 18.41
N TYR A 440 12.86 -7.10 19.50
CA TYR A 440 11.95 -6.10 20.06
C TYR A 440 12.63 -4.77 20.43
N THR A 441 13.76 -4.83 21.13
CA THR A 441 14.57 -3.69 21.59
C THR A 441 15.97 -4.18 21.93
N GLU A 442 16.98 -3.30 21.95
CA GLU A 442 18.34 -3.63 22.45
C GLU A 442 18.32 -4.14 23.91
N ASP A 443 17.27 -3.84 24.68
CA ASP A 443 17.17 -4.14 26.11
C ASP A 443 16.35 -5.41 26.45
N SER A 444 15.51 -5.89 25.54
CA SER A 444 14.72 -7.12 25.76
C SER A 444 15.37 -8.29 25.04
N GLN A 445 16.01 -9.19 25.80
CA GLN A 445 16.73 -10.37 25.29
C GLN A 445 15.84 -11.45 24.63
N SER A 446 14.62 -11.14 24.22
CA SER A 446 13.67 -12.11 23.66
C SER A 446 13.43 -11.84 22.17
N PRO A 447 14.23 -12.41 21.26
CA PRO A 447 13.91 -12.43 19.85
C PRO A 447 12.64 -13.24 19.59
N GLU A 448 11.84 -12.81 18.64
CA GLU A 448 10.71 -13.59 18.12
C GLU A 448 10.90 -13.94 16.67
N LYS A 449 10.45 -15.14 16.31
CA LYS A 449 10.45 -15.58 14.93
C LYS A 449 9.13 -15.15 14.30
N ILE A 450 9.20 -14.44 13.18
CA ILE A 450 8.03 -14.09 12.37
C ILE A 450 8.17 -14.72 10.97
N ASP A 451 7.05 -15.20 10.44
CA ASP A 451 6.99 -15.78 9.11
C ASP A 451 6.39 -14.76 8.13
N TYR A 452 6.90 -14.74 6.90
CA TYR A 452 6.46 -13.82 5.85
C TYR A 452 6.52 -14.51 4.48
N LEU A 453 5.61 -14.16 3.58
CA LEU A 453 5.63 -14.66 2.21
C LEU A 453 6.82 -14.08 1.45
N TYR A 454 7.33 -14.78 0.44
CA TYR A 454 8.32 -14.23 -0.48
C TYR A 454 8.12 -14.79 -1.90
N PRO A 455 8.04 -13.94 -2.94
CA PRO A 455 7.96 -14.39 -4.32
C PRO A 455 9.35 -14.74 -4.85
N ARG A 456 9.45 -15.82 -5.64
CA ARG A 456 10.65 -16.08 -6.44
C ARG A 456 10.77 -15.02 -7.51
N GLU A 457 11.90 -14.32 -7.53
CA GLU A 457 12.10 -13.17 -8.42
C GLU A 457 12.06 -13.57 -9.90
N PHE A 458 11.50 -12.69 -10.72
CA PHE A 458 11.29 -12.94 -12.14
C PHE A 458 11.41 -11.68 -13.00
N TYR A 459 11.62 -11.90 -14.30
CA TYR A 459 11.50 -10.89 -15.34
C TYR A 459 10.24 -11.16 -16.17
N TYR A 460 9.59 -10.07 -16.59
CA TYR A 460 8.68 -10.08 -17.72
C TYR A 460 9.46 -9.79 -19.01
N TYR A 461 9.12 -10.51 -20.07
CA TYR A 461 9.54 -10.22 -21.44
C TYR A 461 8.29 -10.09 -22.31
N PHE A 462 7.99 -8.87 -22.76
CA PHE A 462 6.83 -8.59 -23.61
C PHE A 462 7.28 -8.52 -25.07
N ARG A 463 6.76 -9.41 -25.93
CA ARG A 463 6.98 -9.34 -27.37
C ARG A 463 5.99 -8.35 -27.97
N VAL A 464 6.46 -7.18 -28.39
CA VAL A 464 5.62 -6.09 -28.87
C VAL A 464 6.02 -5.66 -30.27
N GLU A 465 5.01 -5.39 -31.10
CA GLU A 465 5.17 -4.88 -32.46
C GLU A 465 4.58 -3.48 -32.55
N ASN A 466 5.40 -2.48 -32.88
CA ASN A 466 4.93 -1.14 -33.26
C ASN A 466 4.83 -1.08 -34.78
N THR A 467 3.61 -1.03 -35.31
CA THR A 467 3.34 -1.00 -36.75
C THR A 467 3.37 0.41 -37.35
N SER A 468 3.60 1.43 -36.53
CA SER A 468 3.68 2.82 -37.00
C SER A 468 5.08 3.19 -37.47
N SER A 469 5.17 4.15 -38.40
CA SER A 469 6.43 4.71 -38.88
C SER A 469 7.09 5.69 -37.89
N CYS A 470 6.51 5.88 -36.70
CA CYS A 470 7.01 6.77 -35.66
C CYS A 470 7.38 5.98 -34.39
N GLN A 471 8.31 6.52 -33.61
CA GLN A 471 8.52 6.03 -32.26
C GLN A 471 7.22 6.23 -31.45
N PHE A 472 6.81 5.19 -30.73
CA PHE A 472 5.61 5.22 -29.92
C PHE A 472 5.97 5.11 -28.44
N GLU A 473 5.47 6.04 -27.62
CA GLU A 473 5.66 5.99 -26.17
C GLU A 473 4.44 5.28 -25.57
N ALA A 474 4.69 4.12 -24.97
CA ALA A 474 3.63 3.25 -24.44
C ALA A 474 3.62 3.24 -22.91
N THR A 475 2.44 3.13 -22.32
CA THR A 475 2.24 2.76 -20.92
C THR A 475 1.84 1.28 -20.86
N PHE A 476 2.64 0.46 -20.21
CA PHE A 476 2.31 -0.93 -19.89
C PHE A 476 1.61 -0.99 -18.54
N ARG A 477 0.49 -1.71 -18.46
CA ARG A 477 -0.31 -1.90 -17.25
C ARG A 477 -0.52 -3.40 -17.04
N VAL A 478 0.04 -3.94 -15.96
CA VAL A 478 0.11 -5.39 -15.71
C VAL A 478 -0.79 -5.75 -14.55
N PHE A 479 -1.71 -6.69 -14.75
CA PHE A 479 -2.66 -7.15 -13.74
C PHE A 479 -2.76 -8.67 -13.70
N ILE A 480 -3.07 -9.23 -12.52
CA ILE A 480 -3.46 -10.63 -12.39
C ILE A 480 -4.77 -10.78 -11.64
N VAL A 481 -5.46 -11.90 -11.86
CA VAL A 481 -6.67 -12.30 -11.11
C VAL A 481 -6.76 -13.83 -11.05
N PRO A 482 -7.26 -14.45 -9.97
CA PRO A 482 -7.61 -15.87 -10.00
C PRO A 482 -8.60 -16.17 -11.11
N GLU A 483 -8.47 -17.34 -11.74
CA GLU A 483 -9.37 -17.76 -12.82
C GLU A 483 -10.86 -17.71 -12.40
N GLU A 484 -11.15 -18.06 -11.15
CA GLU A 484 -12.51 -18.03 -10.58
C GLU A 484 -13.09 -16.63 -10.33
N LEU A 485 -12.26 -15.58 -10.38
CA LEU A 485 -12.66 -14.18 -10.16
C LEU A 485 -12.51 -13.30 -11.42
N VAL A 486 -12.28 -13.90 -12.59
CA VAL A 486 -11.98 -13.17 -13.84
C VAL A 486 -13.05 -12.14 -14.22
N GLU A 487 -14.32 -12.44 -13.94
CA GLU A 487 -15.46 -11.56 -14.21
C GLU A 487 -15.58 -10.40 -13.22
N SER A 488 -14.85 -10.44 -12.11
CA SER A 488 -14.90 -9.40 -11.08
C SER A 488 -13.82 -8.35 -11.29
N ARG A 489 -14.19 -7.23 -11.91
CA ARG A 489 -13.28 -6.09 -12.18
C ARG A 489 -12.54 -5.61 -10.92
N CYS A 490 -13.22 -5.60 -9.78
CA CYS A 490 -12.63 -5.16 -8.51
C CYS A 490 -11.57 -6.11 -7.95
N HIS A 491 -11.42 -7.34 -8.48
CA HIS A 491 -10.44 -8.32 -8.01
C HIS A 491 -9.17 -8.42 -8.87
N TRP A 492 -9.10 -7.67 -9.98
CA TRP A 492 -7.86 -7.57 -10.75
C TRP A 492 -6.84 -6.74 -9.97
N ILE A 493 -5.75 -7.38 -9.56
CA ILE A 493 -4.69 -6.74 -8.79
C ILE A 493 -3.59 -6.22 -9.71
N GLU A 494 -3.18 -4.97 -9.54
CA GLU A 494 -2.09 -4.35 -10.27
C GLU A 494 -0.76 -4.94 -9.78
N LEU A 495 0.08 -5.39 -10.73
CA LEU A 495 1.46 -5.81 -10.45
C LEU A 495 2.49 -4.78 -10.89
N ASP A 496 2.22 -4.01 -11.96
CA ASP A 496 3.15 -2.99 -12.45
C ASP A 496 2.47 -2.01 -13.41
N LYS A 497 3.05 -0.82 -13.50
CA LYS A 497 2.70 0.25 -14.44
C LYS A 497 3.93 1.06 -14.80
N PHE A 498 4.33 1.02 -16.07
CA PHE A 498 5.55 1.69 -16.50
C PHE A 498 5.47 2.19 -17.94
N LYS A 499 6.33 3.16 -18.22
CA LYS A 499 6.50 3.75 -19.54
C LYS A 499 7.63 3.04 -20.29
N GLU A 500 7.42 2.75 -21.57
CA GLU A 500 8.47 2.26 -22.47
C GLU A 500 8.42 2.95 -23.84
N SER A 501 9.58 3.05 -24.50
CA SER A 501 9.70 3.66 -25.82
C SER A 501 9.87 2.59 -26.90
N LEU A 502 8.96 2.54 -27.86
CA LEU A 502 8.91 1.51 -28.89
C LEU A 502 9.37 2.08 -30.24
N PRO A 503 10.46 1.55 -30.84
CA PRO A 503 10.97 2.06 -32.11
C PRO A 503 9.95 1.93 -33.26
N PRO A 504 10.02 2.79 -34.29
CA PRO A 504 9.14 2.72 -35.46
C PRO A 504 9.31 1.40 -36.23
N ASN A 505 8.20 0.86 -36.76
CA ASN A 505 8.15 -0.35 -37.59
C ASN A 505 9.00 -1.50 -37.03
N SER A 506 8.87 -1.76 -35.72
CA SER A 506 9.77 -2.67 -35.02
C SER A 506 9.02 -3.76 -34.26
N LYS A 507 9.66 -4.93 -34.21
CA LYS A 507 9.34 -6.04 -33.32
C LYS A 507 10.41 -6.06 -32.24
N THR A 508 10.03 -5.83 -30.99
CA THR A 508 10.96 -5.61 -29.87
C THR A 508 10.56 -6.46 -28.68
N VAL A 509 11.55 -6.95 -27.92
CA VAL A 509 11.31 -7.59 -26.62
C VAL A 509 11.54 -6.57 -25.49
N VAL A 510 10.46 -6.15 -24.83
CA VAL A 510 10.55 -5.28 -23.65
C VAL A 510 10.83 -6.15 -22.42
N CYS A 511 11.97 -5.92 -21.78
CA CYS A 511 12.38 -6.60 -20.55
C CYS A 511 12.04 -5.75 -19.32
N ARG A 512 11.38 -6.36 -18.32
CA ARG A 512 10.96 -5.68 -17.10
C ARG A 512 11.23 -6.53 -15.86
N ASP A 513 12.06 -6.02 -14.96
CA ASP A 513 12.32 -6.62 -13.64
C ASP A 513 11.11 -6.42 -12.71
N CYS A 514 10.67 -7.47 -12.00
CA CYS A 514 9.66 -7.38 -10.94
C CYS A 514 10.01 -6.37 -9.83
N ASP A 515 11.30 -6.13 -9.58
CA ASP A 515 11.81 -5.19 -8.58
C ASP A 515 11.42 -3.76 -8.89
N MET A 516 11.22 -3.44 -10.16
CA MET A 516 10.89 -2.09 -10.57
C MET A 516 9.39 -1.79 -10.47
N SER A 517 8.59 -2.74 -9.97
CA SER A 517 7.14 -2.61 -9.84
C SER A 517 6.72 -1.25 -9.27
N SER A 518 5.76 -0.62 -9.96
CA SER A 518 5.23 0.69 -9.60
C SER A 518 4.36 0.70 -8.34
N ILE A 519 3.97 -0.47 -7.83
CA ILE A 519 3.23 -0.58 -6.56
C ILE A 519 4.18 -0.77 -5.37
N VAL A 520 5.36 -1.34 -5.60
CA VAL A 520 6.31 -1.72 -4.55
C VAL A 520 7.09 -0.51 -4.04
N ARG A 521 7.29 -0.43 -2.72
CA ARG A 521 8.17 0.56 -2.10
C ARG A 521 9.58 0.47 -2.70
N GLN A 522 10.13 1.59 -3.15
CA GLN A 522 11.46 1.63 -3.76
C GLN A 522 12.51 2.25 -2.81
N PRO A 523 13.73 1.68 -2.71
CA PRO A 523 14.11 0.37 -3.26
C PRO A 523 13.35 -0.78 -2.59
N PRO A 524 13.14 -1.93 -3.28
CA PRO A 524 12.43 -3.07 -2.73
C PRO A 524 13.16 -3.63 -1.50
N GLN A 525 12.43 -3.85 -0.41
CA GLN A 525 12.96 -4.46 0.80
C GLN A 525 12.90 -5.99 0.66
N LYS A 526 14.06 -6.67 0.70
CA LYS A 526 14.15 -8.09 0.35
C LYS A 526 14.86 -8.94 1.38
N THR A 527 15.91 -8.41 1.98
CA THR A 527 16.64 -9.05 3.08
C THR A 527 15.94 -8.81 4.41
N GLU A 528 16.25 -9.63 5.42
CA GLU A 528 15.70 -9.46 6.77
C GLU A 528 15.98 -8.06 7.32
N ASP A 529 17.23 -7.58 7.16
CA ASP A 529 17.66 -6.25 7.57
C ASP A 529 16.89 -5.15 6.85
N GLU A 530 16.62 -5.27 5.56
CA GLU A 530 15.87 -4.25 4.80
C GLU A 530 14.39 -4.21 5.16
N LEU A 531 13.82 -5.35 5.56
CA LEU A 531 12.41 -5.41 5.99
C LEU A 531 12.23 -4.85 7.42
N ASP A 532 13.28 -4.86 8.23
CA ASP A 532 13.32 -4.31 9.60
C ASP A 532 13.84 -2.86 9.66
N ASP A 533 14.72 -2.48 8.74
CA ASP A 533 15.32 -1.16 8.66
C ASP A 533 15.15 -0.63 7.25
N THR A 534 14.53 0.54 7.14
CA THR A 534 14.28 1.16 5.83
C THR A 534 15.60 1.61 5.25
N ALA A 535 16.18 0.75 4.41
CA ALA A 535 17.27 1.03 3.47
C ALA A 535 17.56 2.53 3.32
N LEU A 536 18.51 3.04 4.11
CA LEU A 536 19.04 4.39 3.94
C LEU A 536 20.05 4.33 2.80
N PRO A 537 19.90 5.13 1.73
CA PRO A 537 20.96 5.30 0.76
C PRO A 537 22.22 5.76 1.49
N THR A 538 23.32 5.03 1.36
CA THR A 538 24.60 5.45 1.94
C THR A 538 25.09 6.68 1.17
N GLY A 539 24.92 7.87 1.76
CA GLY A 539 25.47 9.11 1.24
C GLY A 539 26.22 9.86 2.33
N THR A 540 27.52 9.62 2.46
CA THR A 540 28.42 10.30 3.42
C THR A 540 28.84 11.71 2.97
N GLY A 541 28.06 12.37 2.12
CA GLY A 541 28.44 13.64 1.50
C GLY A 541 27.50 14.78 1.88
N THR A 542 28.08 15.90 2.33
CA THR A 542 27.42 17.22 2.49
C THR A 542 26.86 17.82 1.20
N THR A 543 26.98 17.12 0.08
CA THR A 543 26.33 17.47 -1.18
C THR A 543 24.90 16.92 -1.19
N VAL A 544 23.94 17.83 -1.12
CA VAL A 544 22.52 17.63 -1.41
C VAL A 544 22.39 16.89 -2.75
N ASN A 545 22.25 15.56 -2.71
CA ASN A 545 21.96 14.78 -3.91
C ASN A 545 20.55 15.18 -4.40
N LYS A 546 20.51 15.99 -5.46
CA LYS A 546 19.28 16.50 -6.11
C LYS A 546 18.42 15.42 -6.78
N HIS A 547 18.73 14.13 -6.58
CA HIS A 547 18.09 13.02 -7.27
C HIS A 547 17.71 11.92 -6.27
N LYS A 548 16.56 12.12 -5.59
CA LYS A 548 16.00 11.19 -4.61
C LYS A 548 15.37 10.00 -5.34
N SER A 549 15.85 8.79 -5.09
CA SER A 549 15.41 7.53 -5.69
C SER A 549 14.80 6.57 -4.66
N TYR A 550 14.24 7.10 -3.56
CA TYR A 550 13.57 6.30 -2.52
C TYR A 550 12.12 6.73 -2.34
N CYS A 551 11.33 5.87 -1.71
CA CYS A 551 9.93 6.06 -1.41
C CYS A 551 9.64 5.75 0.07
N ASP A 552 8.91 6.64 0.75
CA ASP A 552 8.48 6.41 2.13
C ASP A 552 7.22 5.53 2.23
N CYS A 553 6.34 5.64 1.23
CA CYS A 553 5.13 4.82 1.10
C CYS A 553 5.30 3.85 -0.07
N GLY A 554 4.83 2.60 0.07
CA GLY A 554 4.70 1.65 -1.03
C GLY A 554 4.34 0.25 -0.53
N TRP A 555 3.81 -0.59 -1.42
CA TRP A 555 3.46 -1.98 -1.10
C TRP A 555 4.71 -2.80 -0.77
N PRO A 556 4.65 -3.76 0.18
CA PRO A 556 5.79 -4.63 0.46
C PRO A 556 6.11 -5.55 -0.72
N PHE A 557 7.38 -5.62 -1.13
CA PHE A 557 7.81 -6.47 -2.27
C PHE A 557 7.46 -7.94 -2.04
N HIS A 558 7.62 -8.40 -0.80
CA HIS A 558 7.38 -9.79 -0.44
C HIS A 558 5.88 -10.19 -0.48
N LEU A 559 4.99 -9.22 -0.66
CA LEU A 559 3.55 -9.39 -0.91
C LEU A 559 3.17 -9.00 -2.36
N LEU A 560 4.12 -8.83 -3.28
CA LEU A 560 3.86 -8.48 -4.68
C LEU A 560 2.94 -9.51 -5.35
N LEU A 561 3.29 -10.79 -5.21
CA LEU A 561 2.47 -11.91 -5.67
C LEU A 561 1.65 -12.48 -4.52
N PRO A 562 0.41 -12.95 -4.79
CA PRO A 562 -0.34 -13.74 -3.83
C PRO A 562 0.36 -15.05 -3.48
N ARG A 563 0.05 -15.65 -2.32
CA ARG A 563 0.65 -16.94 -1.91
C ARG A 563 0.40 -18.06 -2.91
N GLY A 564 -0.81 -18.15 -3.46
CA GLY A 564 -1.23 -19.31 -4.26
C GLY A 564 -1.47 -20.55 -3.41
N ARG A 565 -1.34 -21.74 -4.02
CA ARG A 565 -1.58 -23.05 -3.38
C ARG A 565 -0.48 -24.04 -3.72
N ARG A 566 -0.29 -25.06 -2.89
CA ARG A 566 0.53 -26.22 -3.26
C ARG A 566 -0.11 -26.92 -4.45
N GLY A 567 0.71 -27.30 -5.43
CA GLY A 567 0.22 -27.86 -6.69
C GLY A 567 -0.35 -26.81 -7.65
N GLY A 568 -0.30 -25.53 -7.28
CA GLY A 568 -0.64 -24.42 -8.16
C GLY A 568 -2.06 -23.89 -8.02
N MET A 569 -2.18 -22.56 -7.95
CA MET A 569 -3.44 -21.83 -8.09
C MET A 569 -3.45 -21.10 -9.44
N LYS A 570 -4.53 -21.25 -10.22
CA LYS A 570 -4.62 -20.69 -11.58
C LYS A 570 -5.00 -19.21 -11.56
N PHE A 571 -4.31 -18.43 -12.39
CA PHE A 571 -4.53 -17.01 -12.58
C PHE A 571 -4.59 -16.66 -14.06
N LYS A 572 -5.25 -15.55 -14.37
CA LYS A 572 -5.15 -14.84 -15.64
C LYS A 572 -4.20 -13.66 -15.44
N LEU A 573 -3.20 -13.53 -16.30
CA LEU A 573 -2.29 -12.39 -16.40
C LEU A 573 -2.70 -11.55 -17.61
N LEU A 574 -2.91 -10.27 -17.37
CA LEU A 574 -3.35 -9.32 -18.38
C LEU A 574 -2.34 -8.18 -18.48
N VAL A 575 -2.03 -7.81 -19.72
CA VAL A 575 -1.23 -6.61 -20.02
C VAL A 575 -2.04 -5.72 -20.94
N PHE A 576 -2.28 -4.50 -20.49
CA PHE A 576 -2.91 -3.46 -21.28
C PHE A 576 -1.87 -2.41 -21.68
N ILE A 577 -1.81 -2.08 -22.97
CA ILE A 577 -0.90 -1.06 -23.50
C ILE A 577 -1.73 0.16 -23.91
N SER A 578 -1.44 1.31 -23.31
CA SER A 578 -2.06 2.60 -23.63
C SER A 578 -1.06 3.63 -24.16
N ASP A 579 -1.56 4.66 -24.83
CA ASP A 579 -0.75 5.77 -25.34
C ASP A 579 -0.27 6.67 -24.19
N TRP A 580 1.06 6.81 -24.06
CA TRP A 580 1.66 7.64 -23.03
C TRP A 580 1.22 9.12 -23.13
N SER A 581 0.99 9.65 -24.33
CA SER A 581 0.56 11.06 -24.49
C SER A 581 -0.81 11.35 -23.88
N GLU A 582 -1.69 10.36 -23.86
CA GLU A 582 -3.00 10.39 -23.23
C GLU A 582 -2.94 10.10 -21.72
N ASP A 583 -1.86 9.48 -21.26
CA ASP A 583 -1.66 9.07 -19.87
C ASP A 583 -0.80 10.06 -19.08
N GLU A 584 0.09 10.80 -19.75
CA GLU A 584 1.19 11.46 -19.06
C GLU A 584 0.77 12.66 -18.20
N VAL A 585 1.38 12.73 -17.03
CA VAL A 585 1.41 13.93 -16.19
C VAL A 585 2.88 14.30 -15.99
N PRO A 586 3.32 15.53 -16.35
CA PRO A 586 4.70 15.96 -16.17
C PRO A 586 5.18 15.76 -14.73
N ARG A 587 6.29 15.04 -14.55
CA ARG A 587 6.79 14.64 -13.21
C ARG A 587 8.02 15.45 -12.79
N ILE A 588 8.08 15.78 -11.50
CA ILE A 588 9.25 16.38 -10.84
C ILE A 588 10.00 15.35 -9.96
N SER A 589 9.34 14.32 -9.44
CA SER A 589 9.96 13.31 -8.55
C SER A 589 10.22 11.95 -9.21
N ARG A 590 11.19 11.22 -8.64
CA ARG A 590 11.75 9.94 -9.11
C ARG A 590 11.48 8.75 -8.16
N CYS A 591 10.58 8.87 -7.17
CA CYS A 591 10.09 7.72 -6.41
C CYS A 591 9.27 6.79 -7.33
N GLY A 592 9.44 5.47 -7.21
CA GLY A 592 8.82 4.48 -8.08
C GLY A 592 7.52 3.83 -7.58
N SER A 593 7.14 3.94 -6.31
CA SER A 593 5.89 3.37 -5.74
C SER A 593 4.63 4.20 -6.04
N ILE A 594 4.53 4.62 -7.30
CA ILE A 594 3.58 5.64 -7.75
C ILE A 594 2.12 5.19 -7.76
N SER A 595 1.83 3.89 -7.87
CA SER A 595 0.45 3.43 -8.07
C SER A 595 -0.40 3.59 -6.82
N PHE A 596 0.17 3.39 -5.62
CA PHE A 596 -0.55 3.56 -4.35
C PHE A 596 -0.17 4.83 -3.59
N CYS A 597 0.99 5.44 -3.88
CA CYS A 597 1.51 6.55 -3.10
C CYS A 597 1.76 7.83 -3.91
N ALA A 598 1.46 7.80 -5.22
CA ALA A 598 1.78 8.85 -6.18
C ALA A 598 3.24 9.31 -6.13
N SER A 599 3.51 10.56 -6.51
CA SER A 599 4.86 11.11 -6.59
C SER A 599 5.11 12.13 -5.48
N GLU A 600 6.15 11.92 -4.68
CA GLU A 600 6.49 12.75 -3.51
C GLU A 600 6.76 14.24 -3.80
N ALA A 601 7.11 14.60 -5.05
CA ALA A 601 7.42 16.00 -5.43
C ALA A 601 6.53 16.54 -6.55
N SER A 602 5.55 15.75 -7.00
CA SER A 602 4.55 16.20 -7.94
C SER A 602 3.31 16.63 -7.16
N GLU A 603 2.73 17.77 -7.51
CA GLU A 603 1.41 18.14 -7.00
C GLU A 603 0.30 17.22 -7.54
N LYS A 604 0.58 16.45 -8.61
CA LYS A 604 -0.40 15.63 -9.34
C LYS A 604 -0.07 14.13 -9.36
N TYR A 605 -1.11 13.31 -9.38
CA TYR A 605 -1.01 11.85 -9.60
C TYR A 605 -0.43 11.58 -11.00
N PRO A 606 0.51 10.62 -11.15
CA PRO A 606 1.38 10.59 -12.31
C PRO A 606 0.85 9.80 -13.53
N ASP A 607 -0.49 9.72 -13.66
CA ASP A 607 -1.25 9.03 -14.71
C ASP A 607 -2.64 9.70 -14.82
N LYS A 608 -3.01 10.21 -16.00
CA LYS A 608 -4.31 10.90 -16.22
C LYS A 608 -5.50 9.95 -16.20
N LYS A 609 -5.28 8.66 -16.46
CA LYS A 609 -6.39 7.68 -16.50
C LYS A 609 -6.95 7.44 -15.10
N PRO A 610 -8.22 7.00 -15.00
CA PRO A 610 -8.78 6.53 -13.74
C PRO A 610 -7.90 5.44 -13.11
N MET A 611 -7.80 5.43 -11.79
CA MET A 611 -7.01 4.45 -11.08
C MET A 611 -7.67 3.06 -11.21
N GLY A 612 -6.89 2.07 -11.63
CA GLY A 612 -7.39 0.75 -12.00
C GLY A 612 -7.70 0.59 -13.49
N TYR A 613 -7.55 1.63 -14.31
CA TYR A 613 -7.71 1.51 -15.77
C TYR A 613 -6.86 0.35 -16.33
N PRO A 614 -7.46 -0.55 -17.13
CA PRO A 614 -8.78 -0.42 -17.76
C PRO A 614 -9.97 -1.01 -16.98
N PHE A 615 -9.74 -1.58 -15.79
CA PHE A 615 -10.77 -2.23 -14.96
C PHE A 615 -11.58 -1.28 -14.09
N ASP A 616 -11.34 0.03 -14.15
CA ASP A 616 -12.12 1.05 -13.44
C ASP A 616 -13.60 1.05 -13.87
N ARG A 617 -13.88 0.66 -15.14
CA ARG A 617 -15.23 0.63 -15.72
C ARG A 617 -15.53 -0.71 -16.39
N PRO A 618 -16.81 -1.00 -16.70
CA PRO A 618 -17.19 -2.15 -17.51
C PRO A 618 -16.45 -2.20 -18.86
N PHE A 619 -16.19 -3.41 -19.37
CA PHE A 619 -15.58 -3.63 -20.67
C PHE A 619 -16.60 -4.04 -21.72
N LYS A 620 -16.36 -3.67 -22.98
CA LYS A 620 -16.93 -4.37 -24.13
C LYS A 620 -15.86 -5.37 -24.62
N ASN A 621 -16.19 -6.66 -24.66
CA ASN A 621 -15.29 -7.75 -25.06
C ASN A 621 -14.54 -7.39 -26.37
N ASN A 622 -13.20 -7.55 -26.40
CA ASN A 622 -12.37 -7.96 -27.56
C ASN A 622 -10.92 -7.39 -27.70
N TYR A 623 -10.32 -6.71 -26.71
CA TYR A 623 -9.02 -6.02 -26.96
C TYR A 623 -7.86 -6.36 -26.03
N VAL A 624 -7.86 -7.51 -25.35
CA VAL A 624 -6.81 -7.79 -24.36
C VAL A 624 -6.18 -9.17 -24.50
N VAL A 625 -4.85 -9.18 -24.49
CA VAL A 625 -4.05 -10.41 -24.39
C VAL A 625 -4.08 -10.86 -22.94
N ILE A 626 -4.62 -12.05 -22.74
CA ILE A 626 -4.68 -12.73 -21.45
C ILE A 626 -3.83 -13.99 -21.54
N ARG A 627 -2.89 -14.14 -20.62
CA ARG A 627 -2.07 -15.34 -20.47
C ARG A 627 -2.49 -16.11 -19.24
N ASP A 628 -2.63 -17.43 -19.39
CA ASP A 628 -2.82 -18.32 -18.25
C ASP A 628 -1.49 -18.52 -17.53
N ILE A 629 -1.49 -18.26 -16.23
CA ILE A 629 -0.36 -18.52 -15.35
C ILE A 629 -0.82 -19.29 -14.11
N CYS A 630 0.13 -19.90 -13.44
CA CYS A 630 -0.07 -20.56 -12.17
C CYS A 630 0.80 -19.89 -11.10
N ILE A 631 0.31 -19.79 -9.87
CA ILE A 631 1.14 -19.44 -8.71
C ILE A 631 1.18 -20.64 -7.77
N ASN A 632 2.36 -21.25 -7.65
CA ASN A 632 2.59 -22.43 -6.84
C ASN A 632 3.31 -22.05 -5.54
N TRP A 633 2.72 -22.42 -4.42
CA TRP A 633 3.36 -22.30 -3.12
C TRP A 633 4.28 -23.51 -2.90
N VAL A 634 5.58 -23.26 -2.82
CA VAL A 634 6.61 -24.30 -2.69
C VAL A 634 7.35 -24.18 -1.35
N ASP A 635 8.01 -25.27 -0.95
CA ASP A 635 8.84 -25.27 0.27
C ASP A 635 10.10 -24.42 0.08
N GLU A 636 10.78 -24.60 -1.04
CA GLU A 636 12.04 -23.90 -1.34
C GLU A 636 12.17 -23.61 -2.82
N PHE A 637 12.89 -22.54 -3.13
CA PHE A 637 13.39 -22.23 -4.46
C PHE A 637 14.76 -21.55 -4.39
N PRO A 638 15.58 -21.60 -5.46
CA PRO A 638 16.83 -20.86 -5.54
C PRO A 638 16.58 -19.35 -5.47
N GLU A 639 17.40 -18.65 -4.69
CA GLU A 639 17.39 -17.18 -4.59
C GLU A 639 18.62 -16.61 -5.31
N VAL A 640 18.47 -15.43 -5.90
CA VAL A 640 19.59 -14.70 -6.50
C VAL A 640 20.50 -14.19 -5.39
N VAL A 641 21.74 -14.66 -5.36
CA VAL A 641 22.78 -14.15 -4.45
C VAL A 641 23.65 -13.18 -5.22
N VAL A 642 23.65 -11.91 -4.84
CA VAL A 642 24.58 -10.91 -5.37
C VAL A 642 25.91 -11.08 -4.63
N GLU A 643 26.93 -11.65 -5.29
CA GLU A 643 28.27 -11.78 -4.71
C GLU A 643 28.88 -10.38 -4.47
N GLY A 644 29.22 -10.06 -3.21
CA GLY A 644 29.94 -8.83 -2.86
C GLY A 644 29.14 -7.69 -2.19
N CYS A 645 27.94 -7.96 -1.66
CA CYS A 645 27.18 -7.01 -0.84
C CYS A 645 27.58 -7.00 0.65
#